data_AF-A0A1G0XVP2-F1
#
_entry.id   AF-A0A1G0XVP2-F1
#
_cell.length_a   1.000
_cell.length_b   1.000
_cell.length_c   1.000
_cell.angle_alpha   90.00
_cell.angle_beta   90.00
_cell.angle_gamma   90.00
#
_symmetry.space_group_name_H-M   'P 1'
#
loop_
_entity.id
_entity.type
_entity.pdbx_description
1 polymer ?
#
loop_
_entity_poly.entity_id
_entity_poly.type
_entity_poly.pdbx_seq_one_letter_code
_entity_poly.pdbx_strand_id
1 'polypeptide(L)'
;MLIISRRKLAAIAIGSLFSAGTLMSADTLPVQFPDKDGNLVVFSPSYDTAAVKKNGADIQNSGTEKAPSVKITTFANKGWPGVNIPAPGGSWDLSNYEFITLDVRNIDKHDIDLFVRIDNPGADGHKNCMTERIGIQPDQRVTMSIPLKRKNTTDIKLFGMNGYPQGLFESGGIEPSKIIAVTIFTASTPTDNTVEVSNIRAFGKYETPKWAGMTKNDFFPFIDEFGQFIHKDWPGKAKSLEDMQKRRDEETKQLEADPGPKEWNKWGGWANGPQLNATGNFRTEKHNGKWWLVDPDGKLFFSTGLCCVNMNSGSTIIADRDTWFKDMPAKDSPLGKFRFKHWKIYSGYYNGKEPEAFNFSEANIMRKYGEDYKNIYPDVVHRRLRSWGINTIANWSFHGIYLQKKTPYTATFWYSSPNLRDNKMKFPDVFDPEFSKVIDQRVKEWLKATHDDPWCIGYFIDNEMEWGGDEALGRNSLASPAKQAAKQKLVSFLKERYPDIAALNTAWGTSFADWDALAAETKSKPNTEKSQKDLVDFTGLTADVYFKTIKEIIKKYAPNRLYLGCRCVGGSSNVIEAAVKYCDVVSYNRYCASVRDIALPDKRDAPVIIGEFHFGGMDRGLFWGGLFTAESQSDRAKKYAAYVESALDNPQIVGVHWFQYQDEATTGRNDGENAQCGFVDICDTPYAETVKSARDMAEKMYQIRGK
;
A
#
# COMPACT_ATOMS: atom_id res chain seq x y z
N MET A 1 9.89 -7.04 4.85
CA MET A 1 8.73 -6.37 5.47
C MET A 1 9.00 -4.89 5.47
N LEU A 2 8.60 -4.25 4.37
CA LEU A 2 8.58 -2.81 4.27
C LEU A 2 7.14 -2.39 4.50
N ILE A 3 6.99 -1.54 5.49
CA ILE A 3 5.74 -0.94 5.90
C ILE A 3 6.05 0.53 5.74
N ILE A 4 5.39 1.10 4.74
CA ILE A 4 5.02 2.50 4.58
C ILE A 4 5.98 3.40 5.33
N SER A 5 6.92 4.01 4.59
CA SER A 5 7.62 5.18 5.10
C SER A 5 6.53 6.13 5.62
N ARG A 6 6.40 6.26 6.94
CA ARG A 6 5.91 7.49 7.54
C ARG A 6 6.85 8.54 6.97
N ARG A 7 6.43 9.21 5.90
CA ARG A 7 7.12 10.38 5.40
C ARG A 7 7.17 11.34 6.60
N LYS A 8 8.30 11.36 7.30
CA LYS A 8 8.80 12.59 7.88
C LYS A 8 9.16 13.45 6.66
N LEU A 9 8.16 14.08 6.07
CA LEU A 9 8.39 15.18 5.16
C LEU A 9 9.11 16.25 5.97
N ALA A 10 10.30 16.59 5.49
CA ALA A 10 11.11 17.65 6.04
C ALA A 10 10.25 18.92 6.13
N ALA A 11 10.32 19.55 7.29
CA ALA A 11 9.76 20.86 7.52
C ALA A 11 10.28 21.85 6.47
N ILE A 12 9.38 22.40 5.67
CA ILE A 12 9.51 23.79 5.26
C ILE A 12 8.56 24.55 6.18
N ALA A 13 9.15 25.27 7.13
CA ALA A 13 8.44 26.23 7.93
C ALA A 13 7.85 27.30 7.02
N ILE A 14 6.53 27.26 6.79
CA ILE A 14 5.78 28.46 6.44
C ILE A 14 5.34 29.04 7.77
N GLY A 15 6.23 29.87 8.33
CA GLY A 15 5.89 30.73 9.45
C GLY A 15 4.82 31.73 9.01
N SER A 16 3.73 31.75 9.77
CA SER A 16 3.04 32.95 10.23
C SER A 16 3.01 34.16 9.28
N LEU A 17 1.88 34.33 8.59
CA LEU A 17 1.36 35.63 8.19
C LEU A 17 -0.16 35.61 8.36
N PHE A 18 -0.63 35.77 9.60
CA PHE A 18 -1.92 36.39 9.88
C PHE A 18 -1.73 37.32 11.08
N SER A 19 -1.55 38.60 10.75
CA SER A 19 -1.71 39.71 11.68
C SER A 19 -3.15 39.76 12.16
N ALA A 20 -3.32 39.95 13.47
CA ALA A 20 -4.58 40.24 14.12
C ALA A 20 -5.18 41.58 13.65
N GLY A 21 -6.51 41.63 13.59
CA GLY A 21 -7.35 42.78 13.20
C GLY A 21 -8.27 42.36 12.05
N THR A 22 -9.60 42.30 12.17
CA THR A 22 -10.52 43.13 12.95
C THR A 22 -11.77 42.28 13.26
N LEU A 23 -12.34 42.42 14.46
CA LEU A 23 -13.67 41.90 14.78
C LEU A 23 -14.68 42.49 13.79
N MET A 24 -15.25 41.65 12.93
CA MET A 24 -16.54 41.93 12.28
C MET A 24 -17.63 41.15 13.02
N SER A 25 -18.76 41.82 13.19
CA SER A 25 -19.89 41.42 14.01
C SER A 25 -20.41 40.04 13.66
N ALA A 26 -20.73 39.27 14.71
CA ALA A 26 -21.49 38.04 14.61
C ALA A 26 -22.92 38.36 14.15
N ASP A 27 -23.15 38.37 12.85
CA ASP A 27 -24.46 38.02 12.33
C ASP A 27 -24.58 36.51 12.46
N THR A 28 -25.40 36.08 13.41
CA THR A 28 -25.72 34.69 13.70
C THR A 28 -26.29 34.04 12.44
N LEU A 29 -25.47 33.32 11.71
CA LEU A 29 -25.97 32.29 10.81
C LEU A 29 -26.80 31.31 11.65
N PRO A 30 -28.03 30.98 11.24
CA PRO A 30 -28.84 30.03 11.97
C PRO A 30 -28.07 28.72 12.08
N VAL A 31 -27.92 28.22 13.31
CA VAL A 31 -27.43 26.88 13.57
C VAL A 31 -28.36 25.91 12.84
N GLN A 32 -27.96 25.49 11.64
CA GLN A 32 -28.68 24.46 10.90
C GLN A 32 -28.37 23.13 11.57
N PHE A 33 -29.34 22.67 12.38
CA PHE A 33 -29.46 21.25 12.68
C PHE A 33 -29.61 20.49 11.35
N PRO A 34 -29.11 19.25 11.24
CA PRO A 34 -29.44 18.41 10.09
C PRO A 34 -30.96 18.37 9.94
N ASP A 35 -31.45 18.60 8.73
CA ASP A 35 -32.88 18.49 8.44
C ASP A 35 -33.37 17.04 8.69
N LYS A 36 -34.68 16.78 8.52
CA LYS A 36 -35.24 15.44 8.74
C LYS A 36 -34.58 14.34 7.90
N ASP A 37 -33.86 14.71 6.85
CA ASP A 37 -33.16 13.82 5.92
C ASP A 37 -31.65 13.72 6.21
N GLY A 38 -31.16 14.41 7.25
CA GLY A 38 -29.76 14.35 7.68
C GLY A 38 -28.81 15.28 6.92
N ASN A 39 -29.30 16.21 6.10
CA ASN A 39 -28.43 17.05 5.27
C ASN A 39 -27.59 18.01 6.12
N LEU A 40 -26.28 18.06 5.85
CA LEU A 40 -25.32 18.91 6.54
C LEU A 40 -24.96 20.16 5.74
N VAL A 41 -24.91 20.03 4.41
CA VAL A 41 -24.67 21.14 3.47
C VAL A 41 -25.57 20.97 2.26
N VAL A 42 -26.30 22.03 1.91
CA VAL A 42 -27.11 22.10 0.68
C VAL A 42 -26.46 23.08 -0.29
N PHE A 43 -25.95 22.57 -1.41
CA PHE A 43 -25.28 23.36 -2.46
C PHE A 43 -26.28 24.02 -3.42
N SER A 44 -27.17 24.87 -2.89
CA SER A 44 -28.10 25.63 -3.75
C SER A 44 -27.34 26.44 -4.81
N PRO A 45 -27.98 26.86 -5.91
CA PRO A 45 -27.36 27.77 -6.88
C PRO A 45 -26.83 29.08 -6.26
N SER A 46 -27.35 29.46 -5.09
CA SER A 46 -26.94 30.61 -4.27
C SER A 46 -25.92 30.29 -3.17
N TYR A 47 -25.39 29.07 -3.10
CA TYR A 47 -24.40 28.69 -2.10
C TYR A 47 -23.14 29.57 -2.22
N ASP A 48 -22.70 30.13 -1.09
CA ASP A 48 -21.56 31.04 -1.04
C ASP A 48 -20.24 30.27 -1.12
N THR A 49 -19.80 30.03 -2.36
CA THR A 49 -18.51 29.40 -2.66
C THR A 49 -17.31 30.27 -2.28
N ALA A 50 -17.49 31.57 -2.01
CA ALA A 50 -16.42 32.46 -1.58
C ALA A 50 -16.05 32.24 -0.10
N ALA A 51 -16.99 31.77 0.72
CA ALA A 51 -16.74 31.40 2.11
C ALA A 51 -15.95 30.08 2.28
N VAL A 52 -15.81 29.29 1.21
CA VAL A 52 -15.07 28.02 1.23
C VAL A 52 -13.56 28.28 1.16
N LYS A 53 -12.80 27.66 2.07
CA LYS A 53 -11.33 27.77 2.07
C LYS A 53 -10.75 26.90 0.95
N LYS A 54 -9.81 27.45 0.19
CA LYS A 54 -9.20 26.81 -0.98
C LYS A 54 -7.69 26.63 -0.79
N ASN A 55 -7.16 25.49 -1.20
CA ASN A 55 -5.72 25.25 -1.30
C ASN A 55 -5.44 24.67 -2.70
N GLY A 56 -4.84 25.44 -3.61
CA GLY A 56 -4.52 24.94 -4.96
C GLY A 56 -5.73 24.36 -5.71
N ALA A 57 -6.93 24.87 -5.47
CA ALA A 57 -8.18 24.39 -6.04
C ALA A 57 -9.19 25.53 -6.22
N ASP A 58 -10.25 25.27 -6.96
CA ASP A 58 -11.42 26.14 -7.11
C ASP A 58 -12.73 25.37 -6.90
N ILE A 59 -13.79 26.11 -6.57
CA ILE A 59 -15.15 25.60 -6.34
C ILE A 59 -16.17 26.54 -6.96
N GLN A 60 -17.13 25.99 -7.70
CA GLN A 60 -18.16 26.72 -8.45
C GLN A 60 -19.50 26.01 -8.31
N ASN A 61 -20.60 26.75 -8.18
CA ASN A 61 -21.94 26.16 -8.23
C ASN A 61 -22.18 25.57 -9.64
N SER A 62 -22.65 24.33 -9.71
CA SER A 62 -22.81 23.60 -10.98
C SER A 62 -24.17 22.91 -11.11
N GLY A 63 -24.94 22.81 -10.02
CA GLY A 63 -26.25 22.15 -9.99
C GLY A 63 -27.43 23.08 -10.29
N THR A 64 -28.62 22.47 -10.36
CA THR A 64 -29.90 23.19 -10.46
C THR A 64 -30.58 23.26 -9.10
N GLU A 65 -31.65 24.05 -8.93
CA GLU A 65 -32.44 24.03 -7.68
C GLU A 65 -32.99 22.64 -7.35
N LYS A 66 -33.29 21.82 -8.37
CA LYS A 66 -33.80 20.44 -8.19
C LYS A 66 -32.69 19.39 -8.01
N ALA A 67 -31.45 19.74 -8.33
CA ALA A 67 -30.28 18.87 -8.24
C ALA A 67 -29.05 19.73 -7.87
N PRO A 68 -28.99 20.24 -6.63
CA PRO A 68 -27.93 21.13 -6.18
C PRO A 68 -26.57 20.42 -6.12
N SER A 69 -25.54 21.04 -6.68
CA SER A 69 -24.18 20.51 -6.71
C SER A 69 -23.15 21.63 -6.88
N VAL A 70 -21.92 21.33 -6.47
CA VAL A 70 -20.74 22.14 -6.77
C VAL A 70 -19.75 21.35 -7.62
N LYS A 71 -19.07 22.06 -8.51
CA LYS A 71 -17.88 21.58 -9.20
C LYS A 71 -16.65 21.99 -8.40
N ILE A 72 -15.76 21.04 -8.10
CA ILE A 72 -14.47 21.28 -7.47
C ILE A 72 -13.38 20.90 -8.45
N THR A 73 -12.47 21.84 -8.74
CA THR A 73 -11.29 21.60 -9.60
C THR A 73 -10.03 21.73 -8.75
N THR A 74 -9.24 20.67 -8.69
CA THR A 74 -7.90 20.66 -8.06
C THR A 74 -6.83 20.89 -9.11
N PHE A 75 -5.89 21.81 -8.88
CA PHE A 75 -4.91 22.19 -9.89
C PHE A 75 -3.66 21.30 -9.87
N ALA A 76 -3.10 21.05 -11.06
CA ALA A 76 -1.90 20.29 -11.30
C ALA A 76 -0.70 20.78 -10.47
N ASN A 77 0.15 19.86 -10.06
CA ASN A 77 1.43 20.08 -9.38
C ASN A 77 1.31 20.91 -8.08
N LYS A 78 0.13 20.92 -7.47
CA LYS A 78 -0.08 21.49 -6.13
C LYS A 78 0.03 20.42 -5.05
N GLY A 79 0.49 20.81 -3.87
CA GLY A 79 0.58 19.91 -2.72
C GLY A 79 -0.76 19.79 -2.01
N TRP A 80 -1.39 18.61 -2.12
CA TRP A 80 -2.70 18.29 -1.54
C TRP A 80 -3.80 19.32 -1.87
N PRO A 81 -4.04 19.59 -3.16
CA PRO A 81 -5.01 20.59 -3.58
C PRO A 81 -6.45 20.17 -3.23
N GLY A 82 -7.26 21.12 -2.76
CA GLY A 82 -8.64 20.86 -2.39
C GLY A 82 -9.34 22.04 -1.74
N VAL A 83 -10.55 21.77 -1.26
CA VAL A 83 -11.43 22.73 -0.60
C VAL A 83 -11.84 22.26 0.78
N ASN A 84 -11.96 23.18 1.73
CA ASN A 84 -12.43 22.92 3.09
C ASN A 84 -13.75 23.68 3.30
N ILE A 85 -14.82 22.90 3.46
CA ILE A 85 -16.20 23.36 3.61
C ILE A 85 -16.53 23.39 5.10
N PRO A 86 -16.66 24.58 5.73
CA PRO A 86 -16.94 24.70 7.16
C PRO A 86 -18.41 24.38 7.48
N ALA A 87 -18.66 23.97 8.73
CA ALA A 87 -20.01 23.79 9.26
C ALA A 87 -20.75 25.15 9.37
N PRO A 88 -21.98 25.30 8.82
CA PRO A 88 -22.70 26.58 8.79
C PRO A 88 -23.01 27.25 10.15
N GLY A 89 -22.81 26.56 11.28
CA GLY A 89 -22.94 27.11 12.64
C GLY A 89 -21.67 26.95 13.49
N GLY A 90 -20.51 26.74 12.85
CA GLY A 90 -19.24 26.49 13.52
C GLY A 90 -18.97 25.02 13.89
N SER A 91 -20.01 24.23 14.17
CA SER A 91 -19.89 22.77 14.36
C SER A 91 -21.21 22.02 14.13
N TRP A 92 -21.12 20.74 13.75
CA TRP A 92 -22.22 19.76 13.76
C TRP A 92 -22.06 18.79 14.94
N ASP A 93 -23.19 18.46 15.59
CA ASP A 93 -23.29 17.31 16.50
C ASP A 93 -23.84 16.09 15.77
N LEU A 94 -22.94 15.14 15.49
CA LEU A 94 -23.24 13.90 14.77
C LEU A 94 -23.14 12.67 15.67
N SER A 95 -23.33 12.83 16.98
CA SER A 95 -23.20 11.74 17.97
C SER A 95 -24.07 10.52 17.67
N ASN A 96 -25.24 10.74 17.08
CA ASN A 96 -26.22 9.70 16.75
C ASN A 96 -25.97 9.01 15.40
N TYR A 97 -24.99 9.46 14.62
CA TYR A 97 -24.75 8.97 13.26
C TYR A 97 -23.47 8.14 13.16
N GLU A 98 -23.45 7.20 12.23
CA GLU A 98 -22.28 6.35 12.01
C GLU A 98 -21.33 6.95 10.95
N PHE A 99 -21.89 7.65 9.96
CA PHE A 99 -21.15 8.17 8.82
C PHE A 99 -21.50 9.63 8.52
N ILE A 100 -20.55 10.33 7.90
CA ILE A 100 -20.85 11.41 6.96
C ILE A 100 -20.77 10.82 5.56
N THR A 101 -21.74 11.11 4.70
CA THR A 101 -21.73 10.70 3.30
C THR A 101 -21.81 11.91 2.37
N LEU A 102 -21.30 11.74 1.15
CA LEU A 102 -21.39 12.71 0.07
C LEU A 102 -21.46 11.98 -1.27
N ASP A 103 -22.19 12.55 -2.22
CA ASP A 103 -22.27 12.00 -3.57
C ASP A 103 -21.26 12.74 -4.45
N VAL A 104 -20.50 11.98 -5.23
CA VAL A 104 -19.44 12.49 -6.09
C VAL A 104 -19.60 11.92 -7.49
N ARG A 105 -19.44 12.76 -8.50
CA ARG A 105 -19.22 12.35 -9.89
C ARG A 105 -17.87 12.82 -10.36
N ASN A 106 -17.09 11.92 -10.93
CA ASN A 106 -15.95 12.34 -11.73
C ASN A 106 -16.45 12.86 -13.08
N ILE A 107 -16.22 14.16 -13.34
CA ILE A 107 -16.57 14.81 -14.61
C ILE A 107 -15.34 15.14 -15.46
N ASP A 108 -14.20 14.59 -15.07
CA ASP A 108 -12.96 14.60 -15.83
C ASP A 108 -12.89 13.41 -16.80
N LYS A 109 -11.80 13.35 -17.57
CA LYS A 109 -11.59 12.34 -18.63
C LYS A 109 -10.69 11.19 -18.22
N HIS A 110 -10.19 11.19 -17.00
CA HIS A 110 -9.32 10.14 -16.43
C HIS A 110 -9.79 9.77 -15.03
N ASP A 111 -9.27 8.66 -14.50
CA ASP A 111 -9.56 8.22 -13.14
C ASP A 111 -9.05 9.26 -12.11
N ILE A 112 -9.80 9.47 -11.02
CA ILE A 112 -9.43 10.40 -9.93
C ILE A 112 -9.40 9.63 -8.61
N ASP A 113 -8.28 9.73 -7.88
CA ASP A 113 -8.22 9.37 -6.46
C ASP A 113 -8.60 10.57 -5.58
N LEU A 114 -9.82 10.54 -5.05
CA LEU A 114 -10.38 11.59 -4.21
C LEU A 114 -10.25 11.23 -2.73
N PHE A 115 -9.86 12.22 -1.93
CA PHE A 115 -9.80 12.13 -0.48
C PHE A 115 -10.88 13.03 0.13
N VAL A 116 -11.54 12.53 1.17
CA VAL A 116 -12.49 13.30 1.96
C VAL A 116 -12.10 13.16 3.42
N ARG A 117 -11.86 14.31 4.06
CA ARG A 117 -11.46 14.41 5.45
C ARG A 117 -12.50 15.17 6.25
N ILE A 118 -12.87 14.63 7.40
CA ILE A 118 -13.73 15.31 8.37
C ILE A 118 -12.86 15.82 9.52
N ASP A 119 -13.12 17.05 9.96
CA ASP A 119 -12.25 17.76 10.91
C ASP A 119 -12.98 18.04 12.23
N ASN A 120 -12.29 17.83 13.35
CA ASN A 120 -12.58 18.42 14.65
C ASN A 120 -11.73 19.70 14.85
N PRO A 121 -11.99 20.50 15.91
CA PRO A 121 -11.10 21.59 16.29
C PRO A 121 -9.64 21.14 16.45
N GLY A 122 -8.71 21.92 15.89
CA GLY A 122 -7.29 21.62 15.92
C GLY A 122 -6.86 20.48 14.98
N ALA A 123 -7.65 20.18 13.95
CA ALA A 123 -7.24 19.28 12.88
C ALA A 123 -5.99 19.80 12.13
N ASP A 124 -5.00 18.93 11.95
CA ASP A 124 -3.74 19.24 11.24
C ASP A 124 -3.48 18.33 10.04
N GLY A 125 -4.49 17.53 9.65
CA GLY A 125 -4.38 16.49 8.63
C GLY A 125 -3.85 15.14 9.12
N HIS A 126 -3.47 15.05 10.40
CA HIS A 126 -3.03 13.80 11.05
C HIS A 126 -3.78 13.52 12.37
N LYS A 127 -4.02 14.56 13.17
CA LYS A 127 -4.74 14.52 14.44
C LYS A 127 -6.09 15.21 14.28
N ASN A 128 -7.03 14.85 15.16
CA ASN A 128 -8.36 15.46 15.23
C ASN A 128 -9.09 15.49 13.87
N CYS A 129 -8.82 14.52 13.00
CA CYS A 129 -9.46 14.39 11.71
C CYS A 129 -9.51 12.92 11.30
N MET A 130 -10.41 12.62 10.36
CA MET A 130 -10.56 11.29 9.77
C MET A 130 -10.61 11.47 8.26
N THR A 131 -9.73 10.78 7.54
CA THR A 131 -9.66 10.83 6.07
C THR A 131 -10.03 9.47 5.51
N GLU A 132 -10.95 9.45 4.57
CA GLU A 132 -11.18 8.32 3.68
C GLU A 132 -10.79 8.68 2.24
N ARG A 133 -10.65 7.66 1.40
CA ARG A 133 -10.26 7.79 0.00
C ARG A 133 -11.12 6.91 -0.87
N ILE A 134 -11.45 7.38 -2.06
CA ILE A 134 -12.11 6.62 -3.11
C ILE A 134 -11.46 6.95 -4.45
N GLY A 135 -11.33 5.97 -5.34
CA GLY A 135 -11.01 6.25 -6.73
C GLY A 135 -12.27 6.15 -7.59
N ILE A 136 -12.41 7.08 -8.54
CA ILE A 136 -13.63 7.29 -9.30
C ILE A 136 -13.27 7.39 -10.78
N GLN A 137 -13.85 6.53 -11.61
CA GLN A 137 -13.64 6.52 -13.07
C GLN A 137 -14.41 7.66 -13.76
N PRO A 138 -14.04 8.07 -14.98
CA PRO A 138 -14.80 9.06 -15.76
C PRO A 138 -16.29 8.75 -15.79
N ASP A 139 -17.11 9.77 -15.57
CA ASP A 139 -18.57 9.72 -15.47
C ASP A 139 -19.16 8.86 -14.35
N GLN A 140 -18.34 8.16 -13.57
CA GLN A 140 -18.80 7.35 -12.45
C GLN A 140 -19.35 8.23 -11.34
N ARG A 141 -20.55 7.87 -10.86
CA ARG A 141 -21.17 8.43 -9.66
C ARG A 141 -21.01 7.47 -8.49
N VAL A 142 -20.55 7.97 -7.35
CA VAL A 142 -20.36 7.20 -6.12
C VAL A 142 -20.90 7.99 -4.93
N THR A 143 -21.49 7.28 -3.97
CA THR A 143 -21.67 7.82 -2.62
C THR A 143 -20.48 7.37 -1.80
N MET A 144 -19.74 8.33 -1.25
CA MET A 144 -18.62 8.06 -0.36
C MET A 144 -19.09 8.13 1.09
N SER A 145 -18.66 7.17 1.90
CA SER A 145 -18.99 7.06 3.33
C SER A 145 -17.73 7.26 4.17
N ILE A 146 -17.76 8.21 5.10
CA ILE A 146 -16.68 8.49 6.04
C ILE A 146 -17.13 8.06 7.45
N PRO A 147 -16.54 6.99 8.02
CA PRO A 147 -16.95 6.48 9.33
C PRO A 147 -16.49 7.42 10.45
N LEU A 148 -17.40 7.71 11.37
CA LEU A 148 -17.15 8.48 12.59
C LEU A 148 -16.48 7.58 13.66
N LYS A 149 -15.17 7.31 13.50
CA LYS A 149 -14.38 6.51 14.44
C LYS A 149 -14.21 7.26 15.76
N ARG A 150 -14.90 6.82 16.82
CA ARG A 150 -14.96 7.53 18.12
C ARG A 150 -13.72 7.31 18.97
N LYS A 151 -13.31 8.36 19.69
CA LYS A 151 -12.25 8.28 20.72
C LYS A 151 -12.66 7.35 21.87
N ASN A 152 -11.65 6.74 22.50
CA ASN A 152 -11.84 5.93 23.69
C ASN A 152 -12.24 6.76 24.91
N THR A 153 -13.38 6.43 25.52
CA THR A 153 -13.87 7.03 26.77
C THR A 153 -13.82 6.07 27.96
N THR A 154 -13.26 4.86 27.76
CA THR A 154 -13.20 3.79 28.76
C THR A 154 -11.81 3.68 29.41
N ASP A 155 -11.72 2.87 30.45
CA ASP A 155 -10.47 2.47 31.10
C ASP A 155 -9.72 1.33 30.36
N ILE A 156 -10.33 0.74 29.33
CA ILE A 156 -9.71 -0.27 28.47
C ILE A 156 -8.60 0.41 27.65
N LYS A 157 -7.34 -0.01 27.86
CA LYS A 157 -6.18 0.52 27.15
C LYS A 157 -5.61 -0.51 26.19
N LEU A 158 -5.51 -0.12 24.92
CA LEU A 158 -5.01 -0.94 23.83
C LEU A 158 -3.90 -0.18 23.12
N PHE A 159 -2.83 -0.87 22.74
CA PHE A 159 -1.64 -0.25 22.16
C PHE A 159 -0.95 -1.15 21.14
N GLY A 160 -0.10 -0.55 20.31
CA GLY A 160 0.74 -1.27 19.35
C GLY A 160 -0.05 -1.93 18.22
N MET A 161 -1.20 -1.37 17.85
CA MET A 161 -2.02 -1.77 16.71
C MET A 161 -2.37 -0.55 15.84
N ASN A 162 -2.58 -0.75 14.54
CA ASN A 162 -3.04 0.30 13.63
C ASN A 162 -4.56 0.51 13.73
N GLY A 163 -5.34 -0.57 13.87
CA GLY A 163 -6.77 -0.53 14.15
C GLY A 163 -7.12 -0.99 15.56
N TYR A 164 -8.25 -0.50 16.08
CA TYR A 164 -8.81 -0.84 17.39
C TYR A 164 -10.30 -1.16 17.27
N PRO A 165 -10.89 -1.96 18.18
CA PRO A 165 -12.33 -2.12 18.27
C PRO A 165 -13.02 -0.75 18.32
N GLN A 166 -14.17 -0.62 17.67
CA GLN A 166 -14.88 0.65 17.53
C GLN A 166 -15.12 1.30 18.91
N GLY A 167 -14.81 2.60 19.02
CA GLY A 167 -14.95 3.33 20.28
C GLY A 167 -13.79 3.13 21.27
N LEU A 168 -12.74 2.38 20.92
CA LEU A 168 -11.56 2.17 21.77
C LEU A 168 -10.26 2.80 21.19
N PHE A 169 -10.39 3.78 20.29
CA PHE A 169 -9.24 4.47 19.72
C PHE A 169 -8.62 5.47 20.72
N GLU A 170 -7.43 5.15 21.24
CA GLU A 170 -6.69 6.07 22.12
C GLU A 170 -6.17 7.31 21.37
N SER A 171 -5.76 7.10 20.12
CA SER A 171 -5.29 8.17 19.21
C SER A 171 -5.90 7.98 17.83
N GLY A 172 -6.23 9.08 17.15
CA GLY A 172 -6.80 9.05 15.79
C GLY A 172 -8.32 8.89 15.72
N GLY A 173 -9.02 8.80 16.85
CA GLY A 173 -10.48 8.94 16.88
C GLY A 173 -10.94 10.40 16.76
N ILE A 174 -12.20 10.59 16.39
CA ILE A 174 -12.92 11.86 16.32
C ILE A 174 -13.94 11.97 17.46
N GLU A 175 -14.30 13.20 17.81
CA GLU A 175 -15.42 13.54 18.69
C GLU A 175 -16.61 13.95 17.79
N PRO A 176 -17.61 13.06 17.59
CA PRO A 176 -18.71 13.31 16.64
C PRO A 176 -19.57 14.52 17.00
N SER A 177 -19.57 14.96 18.26
CA SER A 177 -20.31 16.14 18.71
C SER A 177 -19.68 17.47 18.28
N LYS A 178 -18.49 17.46 17.67
CA LYS A 178 -17.72 18.66 17.32
C LYS A 178 -17.13 18.62 15.91
N ILE A 179 -17.86 18.12 14.91
CA ILE A 179 -17.35 18.15 13.53
C ILE A 179 -17.45 19.59 13.00
N ILE A 180 -16.34 20.17 12.54
CA ILE A 180 -16.28 21.58 12.14
C ILE A 180 -16.17 21.80 10.62
N ALA A 181 -15.75 20.78 9.87
CA ALA A 181 -15.59 20.90 8.42
C ALA A 181 -15.52 19.55 7.71
N VAL A 182 -15.82 19.58 6.40
CA VAL A 182 -15.52 18.54 5.43
C VAL A 182 -14.50 19.10 4.43
N THR A 183 -13.35 18.43 4.27
CA THR A 183 -12.30 18.77 3.30
C THR A 183 -12.31 17.76 2.17
N ILE A 184 -12.37 18.23 0.92
CA ILE A 184 -12.38 17.41 -0.30
C ILE A 184 -11.13 17.77 -1.09
N PHE A 185 -10.24 16.81 -1.34
CA PHE A 185 -8.92 17.07 -1.92
C PHE A 185 -8.36 15.88 -2.69
N THR A 186 -7.32 16.11 -3.48
CA THR A 186 -6.57 15.06 -4.19
C THR A 186 -5.12 15.05 -3.72
N ALA A 187 -4.38 13.98 -4.06
CA ALA A 187 -2.91 14.03 -4.00
C ALA A 187 -2.37 14.93 -5.13
N SER A 188 -1.08 15.27 -5.09
CA SER A 188 -0.47 16.03 -6.18
C SER A 188 -0.45 15.19 -7.47
N THR A 189 -1.03 15.72 -8.54
CA THR A 189 -1.10 15.09 -9.88
C THR A 189 -0.51 16.01 -10.95
N PRO A 190 -0.01 15.48 -12.07
CA PRO A 190 0.53 16.29 -13.17
C PRO A 190 -0.57 17.00 -13.97
N THR A 191 -1.83 16.59 -13.81
CA THR A 191 -3.01 17.18 -14.45
C THR A 191 -3.96 17.74 -13.39
N ASP A 192 -4.81 18.67 -13.81
CA ASP A 192 -5.95 19.09 -13.00
C ASP A 192 -6.91 17.90 -12.81
N ASN A 193 -7.70 17.91 -11.73
CA ASN A 193 -8.79 16.96 -11.55
C ASN A 193 -10.08 17.71 -11.26
N THR A 194 -11.18 17.33 -11.91
CA THR A 194 -12.49 17.95 -11.68
C THR A 194 -13.56 16.94 -11.27
N VAL A 195 -14.22 17.21 -10.13
CA VAL A 195 -15.36 16.43 -9.63
C VAL A 195 -16.58 17.31 -9.40
N GLU A 196 -17.77 16.74 -9.59
CA GLU A 196 -19.04 17.29 -9.12
C GLU A 196 -19.38 16.64 -7.76
N VAL A 197 -19.77 17.44 -6.78
CA VAL A 197 -20.12 17.00 -5.42
C VAL A 197 -21.50 17.50 -5.02
N SER A 198 -22.30 16.62 -4.41
CA SER A 198 -23.62 16.94 -3.86
C SER A 198 -23.90 16.19 -2.54
N ASN A 199 -24.99 16.57 -1.87
CA ASN A 199 -25.61 15.81 -0.77
C ASN A 199 -24.66 15.44 0.38
N ILE A 200 -23.93 16.41 0.94
CA ILE A 200 -23.18 16.15 2.19
C ILE A 200 -24.20 15.97 3.31
N ARG A 201 -24.26 14.77 3.89
CA ARG A 201 -25.29 14.37 4.85
C ARG A 201 -24.74 13.45 5.93
N ALA A 202 -25.36 13.44 7.09
CA ALA A 202 -25.14 12.43 8.11
C ALA A 202 -25.96 11.18 7.77
N PHE A 203 -25.38 9.99 7.97
CA PHE A 203 -26.02 8.73 7.58
C PHE A 203 -25.71 7.61 8.57
N GLY A 204 -26.63 6.64 8.62
CA GLY A 204 -26.54 5.48 9.51
C GLY A 204 -26.84 5.86 10.96
N LYS A 205 -27.39 4.92 11.72
CA LYS A 205 -27.59 5.09 13.16
C LYS A 205 -26.37 4.52 13.87
N TYR A 206 -25.72 5.32 14.71
CA TYR A 206 -24.66 4.78 15.55
C TYR A 206 -25.26 3.90 16.65
N GLU A 207 -24.86 2.63 16.63
CA GLU A 207 -25.10 1.71 17.73
C GLU A 207 -23.83 1.61 18.57
N THR A 208 -23.93 2.01 19.83
CA THR A 208 -22.83 1.87 20.78
C THR A 208 -22.45 0.40 20.91
N PRO A 209 -21.21 0.01 20.57
CA PRO A 209 -20.79 -1.37 20.68
C PRO A 209 -20.86 -1.85 22.13
N LYS A 210 -21.22 -3.12 22.34
CA LYS A 210 -21.37 -3.71 23.69
C LYS A 210 -20.11 -3.52 24.55
N TRP A 211 -18.94 -3.63 23.93
CA TRP A 211 -17.65 -3.46 24.63
C TRP A 211 -17.34 -2.03 25.05
N ALA A 212 -18.01 -1.03 24.49
CA ALA A 212 -17.82 0.36 24.94
C ALA A 212 -18.38 0.61 26.36
N GLY A 213 -19.24 -0.30 26.86
CA GLY A 213 -19.74 -0.27 28.24
C GLY A 213 -19.14 -1.34 29.16
N MET A 214 -18.16 -2.12 28.69
CA MET A 214 -17.52 -3.16 29.49
C MET A 214 -16.48 -2.57 30.44
N THR A 215 -16.31 -3.19 31.61
CA THR A 215 -15.12 -2.95 32.43
C THR A 215 -13.90 -3.63 31.82
N LYS A 216 -12.70 -3.28 32.28
CA LYS A 216 -11.48 -4.01 31.93
C LYS A 216 -11.61 -5.53 32.14
N ASN A 217 -12.24 -5.96 33.23
CA ASN A 217 -12.38 -7.39 33.56
C ASN A 217 -13.38 -8.12 32.65
N ASP A 218 -14.39 -7.42 32.13
CA ASP A 218 -15.37 -8.01 31.20
C ASP A 218 -14.82 -8.05 29.77
N PHE A 219 -13.93 -7.10 29.44
CA PHE A 219 -13.32 -7.01 28.11
C PHE A 219 -12.15 -7.99 27.92
N PHE A 220 -11.30 -8.18 28.94
CA PHE A 220 -10.12 -9.04 28.83
C PHE A 220 -10.36 -10.45 29.40
N PRO A 221 -9.91 -11.52 28.73
CA PRO A 221 -9.28 -11.54 27.40
C PRO A 221 -10.29 -11.22 26.29
N PHE A 222 -9.80 -10.58 25.21
CA PHE A 222 -10.63 -10.21 24.05
C PHE A 222 -10.22 -10.96 22.77
N ILE A 223 -9.16 -11.76 22.82
CA ILE A 223 -8.70 -12.62 21.74
C ILE A 223 -8.87 -14.08 22.16
N ASP A 224 -9.52 -14.88 21.32
CA ASP A 224 -9.76 -16.30 21.56
C ASP A 224 -8.52 -17.18 21.28
N GLU A 225 -8.64 -18.47 21.55
CA GLU A 225 -7.58 -19.46 21.35
C GLU A 225 -7.08 -19.60 19.90
N PHE A 226 -7.87 -19.12 18.92
CA PHE A 226 -7.54 -19.12 17.50
C PHE A 226 -7.01 -17.76 17.01
N GLY A 227 -6.93 -16.75 17.89
CA GLY A 227 -6.46 -15.42 17.54
C GLY A 227 -7.56 -14.49 17.02
N GLN A 228 -8.84 -14.83 17.19
CA GLN A 228 -9.98 -14.02 16.72
C GLN A 228 -10.58 -13.15 17.85
N PHE A 229 -11.25 -12.06 17.48
CA PHE A 229 -11.93 -11.18 18.43
C PHE A 229 -13.14 -11.85 19.13
N ILE A 230 -13.16 -11.90 20.46
CA ILE A 230 -14.19 -12.57 21.27
C ILE A 230 -15.56 -11.87 21.18
N HIS A 231 -15.58 -10.54 21.32
CA HIS A 231 -16.81 -9.77 21.61
C HIS A 231 -17.70 -9.48 20.40
N LYS A 232 -17.40 -10.07 19.24
CA LYS A 232 -18.20 -9.94 18.02
C LYS A 232 -18.34 -11.31 17.35
N ASP A 233 -19.49 -11.51 16.70
CA ASP A 233 -19.69 -12.63 15.77
C ASP A 233 -19.78 -12.12 14.33
N TRP A 234 -19.41 -12.97 13.37
CA TRP A 234 -19.49 -12.65 11.95
C TRP A 234 -19.59 -13.93 11.10
N PRO A 235 -20.12 -13.84 9.87
CA PRO A 235 -20.10 -14.95 8.93
C PRO A 235 -18.67 -15.47 8.72
N GLY A 236 -18.46 -16.75 9.00
CA GLY A 236 -17.15 -17.39 8.88
C GLY A 236 -16.27 -17.33 10.14
N LYS A 237 -16.70 -16.80 11.28
CA LYS A 237 -15.93 -16.94 12.54
C LYS A 237 -15.82 -18.42 12.93
N ALA A 238 -14.62 -18.92 13.22
CA ALA A 238 -14.47 -20.29 13.73
C ALA A 238 -14.97 -20.38 15.19
N LYS A 239 -15.80 -21.36 15.54
CA LYS A 239 -16.29 -21.56 16.91
C LYS A 239 -15.62 -22.71 17.63
N SER A 240 -15.05 -23.66 16.89
CA SER A 240 -14.34 -24.80 17.44
C SER A 240 -13.35 -25.38 16.42
N LEU A 241 -12.58 -26.38 16.85
CA LEU A 241 -11.71 -27.14 15.95
C LEU A 241 -12.53 -27.94 14.92
N GLU A 242 -13.66 -28.51 15.34
CA GLU A 242 -14.56 -29.27 14.48
C GLU A 242 -15.11 -28.39 13.35
N ASP A 243 -15.43 -27.12 13.64
CA ASP A 243 -15.81 -26.14 12.61
C ASP A 243 -14.70 -25.94 11.57
N MET A 244 -13.45 -25.80 12.01
CA MET A 244 -12.30 -25.60 11.11
C MET A 244 -12.05 -26.84 10.23
N GLN A 245 -12.19 -28.03 10.80
CA GLN A 245 -12.05 -29.30 10.08
C GLN A 245 -13.20 -29.54 9.11
N LYS A 246 -14.44 -29.21 9.49
CA LYS A 246 -15.59 -29.27 8.59
C LYS A 246 -15.37 -28.37 7.36
N ARG A 247 -14.92 -27.14 7.57
CA ARG A 247 -14.60 -26.20 6.47
C ARG A 247 -13.46 -26.70 5.59
N ARG A 248 -12.43 -27.33 6.16
CA ARG A 248 -11.37 -27.99 5.39
C ARG A 248 -11.96 -29.02 4.43
N ASP A 249 -12.89 -29.84 4.90
CA ASP A 249 -13.46 -30.95 4.13
C ASP A 249 -14.43 -30.41 3.05
N GLU A 250 -15.20 -29.38 3.36
CA GLU A 250 -16.04 -28.65 2.40
C GLU A 250 -15.20 -27.98 1.30
N GLU A 251 -14.14 -27.28 1.68
CA GLU A 251 -13.19 -26.65 0.76
C GLU A 251 -12.51 -27.70 -0.14
N THR A 252 -12.11 -28.84 0.43
CA THR A 252 -11.46 -29.93 -0.34
C THR A 252 -12.37 -30.41 -1.47
N LYS A 253 -13.66 -30.64 -1.18
CA LYS A 253 -14.67 -31.01 -2.18
C LYS A 253 -14.87 -29.90 -3.23
N GLN A 254 -14.87 -28.64 -2.81
CA GLN A 254 -14.99 -27.52 -3.74
C GLN A 254 -13.80 -27.43 -4.69
N LEU A 255 -12.58 -27.59 -4.19
CA LEU A 255 -11.35 -27.57 -4.99
C LEU A 255 -11.28 -28.75 -5.99
N GLU A 256 -11.91 -29.89 -5.68
CA GLU A 256 -12.04 -31.04 -6.59
C GLU A 256 -13.10 -30.84 -7.65
N ALA A 257 -14.27 -30.33 -7.25
CA ALA A 257 -15.36 -30.02 -8.18
C ALA A 257 -14.97 -28.92 -9.16
N ASP A 258 -14.05 -28.04 -8.74
CA ASP A 258 -13.70 -26.88 -9.52
C ASP A 258 -12.20 -26.53 -9.49
N PRO A 259 -11.37 -27.27 -10.25
CA PRO A 259 -9.91 -27.23 -10.13
C PRO A 259 -9.26 -25.96 -10.71
N GLY A 260 -9.98 -25.16 -11.50
CA GLY A 260 -9.51 -23.87 -12.01
C GLY A 260 -9.89 -23.57 -13.46
N PRO A 261 -9.43 -22.44 -14.02
CA PRO A 261 -9.82 -21.98 -15.36
C PRO A 261 -9.41 -22.96 -16.48
N LYS A 262 -10.36 -23.27 -17.37
CA LYS A 262 -10.18 -24.26 -18.46
C LYS A 262 -9.26 -23.77 -19.59
N GLU A 263 -9.17 -22.46 -19.80
CA GLU A 263 -8.34 -21.88 -20.87
C GLU A 263 -6.88 -21.64 -20.44
N TRP A 264 -6.49 -22.13 -19.27
CA TRP A 264 -5.14 -21.98 -18.76
C TRP A 264 -4.31 -23.22 -19.06
N ASN A 265 -3.12 -23.05 -19.61
CA ASN A 265 -2.16 -24.15 -19.72
C ASN A 265 -1.52 -24.48 -18.34
N LYS A 266 -0.52 -25.37 -18.30
CA LYS A 266 0.15 -25.75 -17.04
C LYS A 266 0.78 -24.57 -16.30
N TRP A 267 1.23 -23.54 -17.02
CA TRP A 267 1.80 -22.32 -16.46
C TRP A 267 0.74 -21.31 -16.02
N GLY A 268 -0.52 -21.45 -16.45
CA GLY A 268 -1.55 -20.42 -16.26
C GLY A 268 -1.63 -19.40 -17.39
N GLY A 269 -0.88 -19.61 -18.48
CA GLY A 269 -0.95 -18.84 -19.73
C GLY A 269 -2.17 -19.21 -20.58
N TRP A 270 -2.52 -18.36 -21.55
CA TRP A 270 -3.70 -18.52 -22.39
C TRP A 270 -3.53 -19.69 -23.39
N ALA A 271 -4.05 -20.87 -23.03
CA ALA A 271 -3.85 -22.10 -23.80
C ALA A 271 -4.33 -21.97 -25.26
N ASN A 272 -5.51 -21.38 -25.44
CA ASN A 272 -6.14 -21.16 -26.74
C ASN A 272 -5.77 -19.81 -27.37
N GLY A 273 -4.90 -19.03 -26.72
CA GLY A 273 -4.41 -17.77 -27.23
C GLY A 273 -3.30 -17.93 -28.29
N PRO A 274 -2.81 -16.80 -28.82
CA PRO A 274 -1.69 -16.74 -29.75
C PRO A 274 -0.47 -17.56 -29.28
N GLN A 275 0.18 -18.21 -30.23
CA GLN A 275 1.46 -18.89 -30.02
C GLN A 275 2.60 -17.96 -30.42
N LEU A 276 3.48 -17.66 -29.47
CA LEU A 276 4.72 -16.91 -29.69
C LEU A 276 5.92 -17.85 -29.59
N ASN A 277 7.13 -17.32 -29.73
CA ASN A 277 8.35 -18.11 -29.58
C ASN A 277 8.47 -18.68 -28.15
N ALA A 278 8.57 -20.01 -28.04
CA ALA A 278 8.74 -20.74 -26.79
C ALA A 278 10.24 -20.84 -26.46
N THR A 279 10.66 -20.23 -25.35
CA THR A 279 12.08 -20.20 -24.94
C THR A 279 12.37 -21.13 -23.75
N GLY A 280 11.35 -21.83 -23.25
CA GLY A 280 11.44 -22.58 -21.99
C GLY A 280 11.52 -21.67 -20.75
N ASN A 281 11.33 -20.36 -20.89
CA ASN A 281 11.45 -19.38 -19.81
C ASN A 281 10.39 -18.29 -19.94
N PHE A 282 9.97 -17.72 -18.80
CA PHE A 282 9.18 -16.49 -18.83
C PHE A 282 9.97 -15.35 -19.46
N ARG A 283 9.30 -14.57 -20.31
CA ARG A 283 9.87 -13.39 -20.98
C ARG A 283 8.81 -12.32 -21.18
N THR A 284 9.19 -11.15 -21.68
CA THR A 284 8.27 -10.09 -22.07
C THR A 284 8.16 -10.01 -23.59
N GLU A 285 7.00 -9.65 -24.11
CA GLU A 285 6.79 -9.32 -25.52
C GLU A 285 5.62 -8.36 -25.67
N LYS A 286 5.73 -7.43 -26.62
CA LYS A 286 4.59 -6.58 -27.01
C LYS A 286 3.83 -7.28 -28.13
N HIS A 287 2.57 -7.60 -27.89
CA HIS A 287 1.68 -8.27 -28.84
C HIS A 287 0.41 -7.41 -29.03
N ASN A 288 0.11 -7.05 -30.29
CA ASN A 288 -1.01 -6.18 -30.66
C ASN A 288 -1.09 -4.89 -29.82
N GLY A 289 0.04 -4.19 -29.69
CA GLY A 289 0.11 -2.90 -29.00
C GLY A 289 0.10 -2.97 -27.47
N LYS A 290 -0.03 -4.16 -26.86
CA LYS A 290 0.00 -4.35 -25.41
C LYS A 290 1.20 -5.19 -24.98
N TRP A 291 1.82 -4.83 -23.87
CA TRP A 291 2.84 -5.66 -23.23
C TRP A 291 2.21 -6.88 -22.58
N TRP A 292 2.92 -8.00 -22.68
CA TRP A 292 2.58 -9.27 -22.06
C TRP A 292 3.81 -9.89 -21.42
N LEU A 293 3.59 -10.72 -20.40
CA LEU A 293 4.51 -11.81 -20.16
C LEU A 293 4.19 -12.93 -21.16
N VAL A 294 5.19 -13.73 -21.48
CA VAL A 294 5.06 -14.94 -22.27
C VAL A 294 5.59 -16.08 -21.44
N ASP A 295 4.81 -17.14 -21.30
CA ASP A 295 5.19 -18.29 -20.51
C ASP A 295 6.22 -19.18 -21.23
N PRO A 296 6.81 -20.18 -20.55
CA PRO A 296 7.83 -21.05 -21.13
C PRO A 296 7.42 -21.79 -22.41
N ASP A 297 6.12 -22.07 -22.59
CA ASP A 297 5.57 -22.75 -23.77
C ASP A 297 5.20 -21.75 -24.88
N GLY A 298 5.49 -20.45 -24.70
CA GLY A 298 5.25 -19.40 -25.70
C GLY A 298 3.83 -18.85 -25.72
N LYS A 299 3.01 -19.09 -24.69
CA LYS A 299 1.65 -18.55 -24.59
C LYS A 299 1.63 -17.22 -23.85
N LEU A 300 0.69 -16.35 -24.22
CA LEU A 300 0.47 -15.09 -23.53
C LEU A 300 0.12 -15.34 -22.06
N PHE A 301 0.75 -14.57 -21.17
CA PHE A 301 0.60 -14.69 -19.73
C PHE A 301 0.37 -13.30 -19.11
N PHE A 302 -0.61 -13.22 -18.23
CA PHE A 302 -0.84 -12.06 -17.37
C PHE A 302 -0.75 -12.53 -15.93
N SER A 303 0.17 -11.96 -15.15
CA SER A 303 0.47 -12.45 -13.80
C SER A 303 -0.55 -11.93 -12.79
N THR A 304 -1.49 -12.77 -12.35
CA THR A 304 -2.35 -12.49 -11.18
C THR A 304 -1.79 -13.28 -10.00
N GLY A 305 -1.37 -12.59 -8.94
CA GLY A 305 -0.64 -13.23 -7.85
C GLY A 305 -1.02 -12.79 -6.45
N LEU A 306 -0.67 -13.60 -5.46
CA LEU A 306 -0.78 -13.27 -4.04
C LEU A 306 0.61 -13.16 -3.42
N CYS A 307 0.89 -12.07 -2.72
CA CYS A 307 2.09 -11.89 -1.91
C CYS A 307 1.98 -12.67 -0.59
N CYS A 308 3.12 -12.95 0.04
CA CYS A 308 3.21 -13.61 1.34
C CYS A 308 2.44 -14.94 1.40
N VAL A 309 2.53 -15.77 0.34
CA VAL A 309 2.00 -17.14 0.39
C VAL A 309 2.90 -17.96 1.31
N ASN A 310 2.54 -17.95 2.59
CA ASN A 310 3.25 -18.58 3.69
C ASN A 310 2.24 -18.96 4.80
N MET A 311 2.74 -19.25 6.00
CA MET A 311 1.93 -19.70 7.15
C MET A 311 2.07 -18.74 8.36
N ASN A 312 2.52 -17.50 8.18
CA ASN A 312 2.97 -16.65 9.30
C ASN A 312 2.36 -15.24 9.40
N SER A 313 1.41 -14.86 8.53
CA SER A 313 0.82 -13.51 8.57
C SER A 313 0.09 -13.20 9.88
N GLY A 314 -0.47 -14.21 10.56
CA GLY A 314 -1.09 -14.12 11.88
C GLY A 314 -0.10 -14.13 13.05
N SER A 315 1.15 -13.74 12.84
CA SER A 315 2.12 -13.55 13.91
C SER A 315 1.86 -12.25 14.66
N THR A 316 1.82 -12.31 15.99
CA THR A 316 1.60 -11.14 16.85
C THR A 316 2.49 -11.13 18.07
N ILE A 317 2.81 -9.93 18.56
CA ILE A 317 3.54 -9.74 19.81
C ILE A 317 2.59 -10.03 20.98
N ILE A 318 3.05 -10.87 21.91
CA ILE A 318 2.31 -11.26 23.11
C ILE A 318 2.95 -10.72 24.40
N ALA A 319 4.21 -10.26 24.33
CA ALA A 319 4.83 -9.54 25.43
C ALA A 319 4.00 -8.31 25.81
N ASP A 320 3.94 -8.00 27.11
CA ASP A 320 3.15 -6.91 27.68
C ASP A 320 1.62 -7.04 27.45
N ARG A 321 1.14 -8.19 26.96
CA ARG A 321 -0.25 -8.43 26.54
C ARG A 321 -0.82 -9.74 27.11
N ASP A 322 -0.30 -10.22 28.24
CA ASP A 322 -0.67 -11.53 28.81
C ASP A 322 -2.18 -11.66 29.07
N THR A 323 -2.85 -10.56 29.43
CA THR A 323 -4.31 -10.55 29.68
C THR A 323 -5.15 -10.46 28.41
N TRP A 324 -4.55 -10.27 27.24
CA TRP A 324 -5.30 -10.04 25.99
C TRP A 324 -5.88 -11.32 25.40
N PHE A 325 -5.22 -12.44 25.68
CA PHE A 325 -5.43 -13.69 24.99
C PHE A 325 -5.99 -14.74 25.94
N LYS A 326 -7.04 -15.42 25.49
CA LYS A 326 -7.63 -16.57 26.16
C LYS A 326 -6.79 -17.81 25.83
N ASP A 327 -6.48 -18.62 26.84
CA ASP A 327 -5.86 -19.95 26.69
C ASP A 327 -4.59 -19.98 25.83
N MET A 328 -3.67 -19.02 26.04
CA MET A 328 -2.40 -18.99 25.30
C MET A 328 -1.58 -20.26 25.51
N PRO A 329 -1.13 -20.95 24.43
CA PRO A 329 -0.41 -22.21 24.58
C PRO A 329 0.86 -22.07 25.42
N ALA A 330 1.09 -22.97 26.37
CA ALA A 330 2.32 -23.01 27.16
C ALA A 330 3.54 -23.37 26.30
N LYS A 331 4.75 -22.97 26.72
CA LYS A 331 6.00 -23.17 25.96
C LYS A 331 6.33 -24.65 25.71
N ASP A 332 5.95 -25.52 26.64
CA ASP A 332 6.14 -26.97 26.61
C ASP A 332 4.95 -27.73 25.99
N SER A 333 3.88 -27.05 25.59
CA SER A 333 2.77 -27.66 24.86
C SER A 333 3.13 -27.94 23.39
N PRO A 334 2.40 -28.83 22.68
CA PRO A 334 2.62 -29.06 21.25
C PRO A 334 2.56 -27.80 20.36
N LEU A 335 1.75 -26.81 20.75
CA LEU A 335 1.65 -25.51 20.06
C LEU A 335 2.67 -24.48 20.58
N GLY A 336 3.39 -24.77 21.67
CA GLY A 336 4.43 -23.92 22.23
C GLY A 336 5.56 -23.62 21.24
N LYS A 337 5.78 -24.49 20.25
CA LYS A 337 6.73 -24.32 19.14
C LYS A 337 6.46 -23.11 18.25
N PHE A 338 5.26 -22.53 18.30
CA PHE A 338 4.89 -21.32 17.55
C PHE A 338 5.15 -20.02 18.33
N ARG A 339 5.69 -20.11 19.56
CA ARG A 339 6.27 -18.96 20.27
C ARG A 339 7.66 -18.68 19.75
N PHE A 340 7.98 -17.41 19.55
CA PHE A 340 9.30 -16.98 19.10
C PHE A 340 9.63 -15.57 19.61
N LYS A 341 10.90 -15.15 19.51
CA LYS A 341 11.29 -13.75 19.73
C LYS A 341 11.39 -13.03 18.41
N HIS A 342 10.74 -11.87 18.28
CA HIS A 342 10.96 -11.02 17.13
C HIS A 342 12.35 -10.39 17.21
N TRP A 343 13.23 -10.74 16.28
CA TRP A 343 14.59 -10.18 16.21
C TRP A 343 14.61 -8.74 15.64
N LYS A 344 13.51 -8.29 15.00
CA LYS A 344 13.41 -6.96 14.41
C LYS A 344 11.99 -6.41 14.52
N ILE A 345 11.92 -5.20 15.07
CA ILE A 345 10.74 -4.35 15.10
C ILE A 345 10.99 -3.17 14.16
N TYR A 346 10.10 -2.97 13.19
CA TYR A 346 10.29 -1.95 12.16
C TYR A 346 9.78 -0.56 12.58
N SER A 347 8.75 -0.54 13.42
CA SER A 347 8.09 0.68 13.90
C SER A 347 7.17 0.39 15.08
N GLY A 348 6.59 1.45 15.65
CA GLY A 348 5.53 1.32 16.64
C GLY A 348 6.03 1.13 18.07
N TYR A 349 5.15 0.64 18.94
CA TYR A 349 5.34 0.59 20.39
C TYR A 349 6.58 -0.20 20.83
N TYR A 350 6.93 -1.25 20.10
CA TYR A 350 8.04 -2.14 20.44
C TYR A 350 9.36 -1.75 19.75
N ASN A 351 9.45 -0.59 19.11
CA ASN A 351 10.63 -0.20 18.34
C ASN A 351 11.91 -0.28 19.17
N GLY A 352 12.93 -0.97 18.66
CA GLY A 352 14.19 -1.22 19.37
C GLY A 352 14.15 -2.34 20.43
N LYS A 353 13.08 -3.13 20.50
CA LYS A 353 12.94 -4.29 21.41
C LYS A 353 12.95 -5.62 20.64
N GLU A 354 13.14 -6.72 21.37
CA GLU A 354 13.00 -8.09 20.86
C GLU A 354 11.90 -8.88 21.63
N PRO A 355 10.63 -8.51 21.45
CA PRO A 355 9.54 -9.06 22.26
C PRO A 355 9.18 -10.50 21.89
N GLU A 356 8.62 -11.24 22.86
CA GLU A 356 8.01 -12.55 22.62
C GLU A 356 6.73 -12.39 21.77
N ALA A 357 6.56 -13.29 20.82
CA ALA A 357 5.48 -13.33 19.85
C ALA A 357 4.95 -14.75 19.66
N PHE A 358 3.76 -14.86 19.07
CA PHE A 358 3.11 -16.13 18.74
C PHE A 358 2.55 -16.10 17.32
N ASN A 359 2.70 -17.20 16.58
CA ASN A 359 2.16 -17.38 15.24
C ASN A 359 0.82 -18.14 15.26
N PHE A 360 -0.30 -17.41 15.30
CA PHE A 360 -1.64 -18.02 15.29
C PHE A 360 -1.95 -18.71 13.95
N SER A 361 -1.49 -18.17 12.82
CA SER A 361 -1.75 -18.77 11.50
C SER A 361 -1.18 -20.18 11.39
N GLU A 362 0.10 -20.39 11.72
CA GLU A 362 0.69 -21.73 11.63
C GLU A 362 0.13 -22.68 12.70
N ALA A 363 -0.16 -22.17 13.90
CA ALA A 363 -0.85 -22.95 14.93
C ALA A 363 -2.23 -23.44 14.47
N ASN A 364 -3.00 -22.58 13.80
CA ASN A 364 -4.31 -22.89 13.25
C ASN A 364 -4.22 -23.86 12.07
N ILE A 365 -3.22 -23.72 11.20
CA ILE A 365 -2.95 -24.68 10.13
C ILE A 365 -2.62 -26.06 10.73
N MET A 366 -1.77 -26.13 11.76
CA MET A 366 -1.47 -27.39 12.45
C MET A 366 -2.71 -27.98 13.12
N ARG A 367 -3.56 -27.17 13.76
CA ARG A 367 -4.85 -27.62 14.31
C ARG A 367 -5.73 -28.24 13.22
N LYS A 368 -5.86 -27.55 12.08
CA LYS A 368 -6.74 -27.93 10.96
C LYS A 368 -6.25 -29.17 10.20
N TYR A 369 -4.95 -29.36 10.04
CA TYR A 369 -4.36 -30.41 9.19
C TYR A 369 -3.56 -31.49 9.96
N GLY A 370 -3.38 -31.33 11.27
CA GLY A 370 -2.59 -32.25 12.11
C GLY A 370 -1.07 -31.98 12.04
N GLU A 371 -0.28 -32.83 12.71
CA GLU A 371 1.19 -32.67 12.82
C GLU A 371 1.91 -32.69 11.46
N ASP A 372 1.33 -33.34 10.43
CA ASP A 372 1.88 -33.44 9.08
C ASP A 372 1.53 -32.25 8.17
N TYR A 373 1.00 -31.15 8.75
CA TYR A 373 0.55 -29.98 7.98
C TYR A 373 1.62 -29.41 7.04
N LYS A 374 2.92 -29.54 7.36
CA LYS A 374 4.01 -29.03 6.51
C LYS A 374 4.10 -29.73 5.16
N ASN A 375 3.64 -30.98 5.07
CA ASN A 375 3.58 -31.74 3.82
C ASN A 375 2.23 -31.57 3.11
N ILE A 376 1.15 -31.43 3.88
CA ILE A 376 -0.22 -31.31 3.34
C ILE A 376 -0.51 -29.90 2.81
N TYR A 377 -0.24 -28.88 3.63
CA TYR A 377 -0.70 -27.51 3.37
C TYR A 377 -0.13 -26.88 2.10
N PRO A 378 1.15 -27.07 1.72
CA PRO A 378 1.65 -26.56 0.45
C PRO A 378 0.86 -27.04 -0.79
N ASP A 379 0.41 -28.30 -0.80
CA ASP A 379 -0.41 -28.81 -1.90
C ASP A 379 -1.80 -28.15 -1.93
N VAL A 380 -2.42 -27.99 -0.75
CA VAL A 380 -3.68 -27.25 -0.59
C VAL A 380 -3.54 -25.84 -1.16
N VAL A 381 -2.44 -25.14 -0.86
CA VAL A 381 -2.16 -23.81 -1.38
C VAL A 381 -2.08 -23.81 -2.92
N HIS A 382 -1.38 -24.75 -3.54
CA HIS A 382 -1.32 -24.83 -5.01
C HIS A 382 -2.69 -25.06 -5.65
N ARG A 383 -3.50 -25.96 -5.06
CA ARG A 383 -4.87 -26.23 -5.51
C ARG A 383 -5.76 -25.00 -5.36
N ARG A 384 -5.66 -24.29 -4.23
CA ARG A 384 -6.35 -23.02 -3.99
C ARG A 384 -6.02 -22.00 -5.07
N LEU A 385 -4.75 -21.69 -5.26
CA LEU A 385 -4.34 -20.66 -6.23
C LEU A 385 -4.90 -20.98 -7.63
N ARG A 386 -4.75 -22.22 -8.09
CA ARG A 386 -5.28 -22.64 -9.39
C ARG A 386 -6.81 -22.52 -9.47
N SER A 387 -7.53 -23.05 -8.49
CA SER A 387 -9.00 -23.02 -8.42
C SER A 387 -9.55 -21.59 -8.35
N TRP A 388 -8.86 -20.71 -7.63
CA TRP A 388 -9.27 -19.32 -7.42
C TRP A 388 -8.93 -18.41 -8.59
N GLY A 389 -8.32 -18.93 -9.66
CA GLY A 389 -7.90 -18.10 -10.78
C GLY A 389 -6.71 -17.20 -10.47
N ILE A 390 -5.80 -17.67 -9.61
CA ILE A 390 -4.51 -17.04 -9.32
C ILE A 390 -3.39 -17.91 -9.93
N ASN A 391 -2.63 -17.35 -10.87
CA ASN A 391 -1.57 -18.09 -11.57
C ASN A 391 -0.16 -17.82 -11.06
N THR A 392 0.01 -16.97 -10.04
CA THR A 392 1.35 -16.59 -9.57
C THR A 392 1.46 -16.61 -8.04
N ILE A 393 2.49 -17.28 -7.52
CA ILE A 393 2.98 -17.09 -6.15
C ILE A 393 3.87 -15.84 -6.16
N ALA A 394 3.37 -14.73 -5.64
CA ALA A 394 4.06 -13.45 -5.71
C ALA A 394 5.07 -13.28 -4.56
N ASN A 395 5.56 -12.05 -4.40
CA ASN A 395 6.69 -11.73 -3.56
C ASN A 395 6.52 -12.19 -2.09
N TRP A 396 7.64 -12.41 -1.39
CA TRP A 396 7.70 -12.79 0.03
C TRP A 396 7.00 -14.11 0.42
N SER A 397 6.81 -14.99 -0.55
CA SER A 397 6.23 -16.32 -0.33
C SER A 397 7.27 -17.32 0.19
N PHE A 398 6.80 -18.38 0.86
CA PHE A 398 7.67 -19.39 1.45
C PHE A 398 8.23 -20.34 0.39
N HIS A 399 9.55 -20.53 0.39
CA HIS A 399 10.23 -21.39 -0.59
C HIS A 399 9.79 -22.85 -0.56
N GLY A 400 9.37 -23.37 0.60
CA GLY A 400 8.84 -24.73 0.70
C GLY A 400 7.54 -24.95 -0.06
N ILE A 401 6.84 -23.87 -0.45
CA ILE A 401 5.66 -23.93 -1.31
C ILE A 401 6.08 -23.77 -2.77
N TYR A 402 6.68 -22.63 -3.16
CA TYR A 402 6.92 -22.37 -4.58
C TYR A 402 7.94 -23.33 -5.23
N LEU A 403 8.87 -23.93 -4.46
CA LEU A 403 9.80 -24.93 -4.99
C LEU A 403 9.15 -26.31 -5.25
N GLN A 404 7.85 -26.48 -4.99
CA GLN A 404 7.11 -27.65 -5.48
C GLN A 404 6.82 -27.58 -6.99
N LYS A 405 7.06 -26.43 -7.65
CA LYS A 405 7.02 -26.29 -9.11
C LYS A 405 5.66 -26.67 -9.73
N LYS A 406 4.58 -26.19 -9.10
CA LYS A 406 3.19 -26.37 -9.55
C LYS A 406 2.48 -25.08 -9.96
N THR A 407 3.01 -23.93 -9.54
CA THR A 407 2.50 -22.59 -9.85
C THR A 407 3.69 -21.68 -10.12
N PRO A 408 3.68 -20.87 -11.19
CA PRO A 408 4.73 -19.88 -11.42
C PRO A 408 4.93 -18.97 -10.21
N TYR A 409 6.15 -18.49 -10.03
CA TYR A 409 6.46 -17.67 -8.87
C TYR A 409 7.45 -16.55 -9.17
N THR A 410 7.40 -15.52 -8.34
CA THR A 410 8.47 -14.52 -8.22
C THR A 410 9.23 -14.75 -6.93
N ALA A 411 10.52 -14.45 -6.94
CA ALA A 411 11.35 -14.54 -5.75
C ALA A 411 12.00 -13.18 -5.43
N THR A 412 12.50 -13.05 -4.22
CA THR A 412 13.31 -11.91 -3.81
C THR A 412 14.46 -12.39 -2.95
N PHE A 413 15.53 -11.60 -2.94
CA PHE A 413 16.68 -11.80 -2.07
C PHE A 413 17.01 -10.50 -1.37
N TRP A 414 17.67 -10.63 -0.23
CA TRP A 414 18.03 -9.52 0.62
C TRP A 414 19.53 -9.40 0.75
N TYR A 415 19.99 -8.17 0.90
CA TYR A 415 21.37 -7.84 1.16
C TYR A 415 21.46 -6.76 2.23
N SER A 416 22.67 -6.52 2.71
CA SER A 416 22.97 -5.41 3.62
C SER A 416 24.32 -4.85 3.20
N SER A 417 24.33 -3.59 2.79
CA SER A 417 25.54 -2.84 2.44
C SER A 417 25.61 -1.57 3.30
N PRO A 418 26.75 -0.87 3.31
CA PRO A 418 26.80 0.50 3.83
C PRO A 418 25.75 1.37 3.15
N ASN A 419 25.10 2.23 3.95
CA ASN A 419 24.08 3.16 3.51
C ASN A 419 24.59 4.61 3.53
N LEU A 420 23.96 5.48 2.75
CA LEU A 420 24.29 6.89 2.66
C LEU A 420 24.26 7.58 4.04
N ARG A 421 25.10 8.62 4.19
CA ARG A 421 25.23 9.46 5.38
C ARG A 421 25.60 8.67 6.64
N ASP A 422 26.62 7.80 6.56
CA ASP A 422 27.03 6.90 7.65
C ASP A 422 25.86 6.09 8.23
N ASN A 423 25.10 5.43 7.35
CA ASN A 423 23.93 4.63 7.73
C ASN A 423 22.76 5.39 8.38
N LYS A 424 22.74 6.73 8.32
CA LYS A 424 21.59 7.53 8.78
C LYS A 424 20.42 7.48 7.82
N MET A 425 20.65 7.13 6.55
CA MET A 425 19.61 6.87 5.56
C MET A 425 19.42 5.37 5.37
N LYS A 426 18.25 4.94 4.86
CA LYS A 426 17.99 3.54 4.52
C LYS A 426 18.36 3.17 3.07
N PHE A 427 18.93 4.11 2.32
CA PHE A 427 19.36 3.89 0.94
C PHE A 427 20.86 3.50 0.88
N PRO A 428 21.23 2.44 0.13
CA PRO A 428 22.61 1.97 0.04
C PRO A 428 23.53 2.99 -0.64
N ASP A 429 24.79 3.06 -0.20
CA ASP A 429 25.83 3.72 -0.98
C ASP A 429 26.22 2.82 -2.15
N VAL A 430 25.61 3.06 -3.31
CA VAL A 430 25.79 2.22 -4.51
C VAL A 430 27.16 2.37 -5.17
N PHE A 431 27.93 3.37 -4.75
CA PHE A 431 29.30 3.59 -5.22
C PHE A 431 30.35 2.92 -4.32
N ASP A 432 29.94 2.43 -3.15
CA ASP A 432 30.78 1.61 -2.28
C ASP A 432 31.01 0.24 -2.94
N PRO A 433 32.27 -0.21 -3.14
CA PRO A 433 32.56 -1.53 -3.70
C PRO A 433 31.90 -2.70 -2.96
N GLU A 434 31.62 -2.57 -1.67
CA GLU A 434 30.91 -3.60 -0.90
C GLU A 434 29.45 -3.77 -1.36
N PHE A 435 28.80 -2.75 -1.95
CA PHE A 435 27.45 -2.87 -2.49
C PHE A 435 27.37 -3.98 -3.56
N SER A 436 28.21 -3.87 -4.60
CA SER A 436 28.26 -4.85 -5.69
C SER A 436 28.69 -6.24 -5.19
N LYS A 437 29.71 -6.28 -4.32
CA LYS A 437 30.24 -7.53 -3.76
C LYS A 437 29.19 -8.29 -2.93
N VAL A 438 28.45 -7.61 -2.06
CA VAL A 438 27.41 -8.26 -1.24
C VAL A 438 26.25 -8.72 -2.13
N ILE A 439 25.86 -7.95 -3.14
CA ILE A 439 24.82 -8.38 -4.09
C ILE A 439 25.28 -9.63 -4.84
N ASP A 440 26.51 -9.68 -5.36
CA ASP A 440 27.06 -10.87 -6.05
C ASP A 440 27.01 -12.11 -5.15
N GLN A 441 27.45 -11.98 -3.90
CA GLN A 441 27.39 -13.05 -2.92
C GLN A 441 25.94 -13.51 -2.66
N ARG A 442 25.01 -12.58 -2.40
CA ARG A 442 23.63 -12.90 -2.05
C ARG A 442 22.87 -13.51 -3.21
N VAL A 443 23.06 -13.01 -4.43
CA VAL A 443 22.48 -13.58 -5.65
C VAL A 443 22.98 -15.02 -5.83
N LYS A 444 24.28 -15.25 -5.71
CA LYS A 444 24.85 -16.61 -5.82
C LYS A 444 24.26 -17.59 -4.80
N GLU A 445 24.05 -17.14 -3.55
CA GLU A 445 23.48 -17.95 -2.48
C GLU A 445 21.97 -18.21 -2.68
N TRP A 446 21.19 -17.14 -2.87
CA TRP A 446 19.73 -17.19 -2.87
C TRP A 446 19.14 -17.76 -4.15
N LEU A 447 19.80 -17.53 -5.29
CA LEU A 447 19.29 -18.00 -6.57
C LEU A 447 19.62 -19.47 -6.85
N LYS A 448 20.39 -20.14 -5.99
CA LYS A 448 20.85 -21.52 -6.20
C LYS A 448 19.72 -22.51 -6.55
N ALA A 449 18.54 -22.35 -5.96
CA ALA A 449 17.40 -23.23 -6.21
C ALA A 449 16.45 -22.74 -7.33
N THR A 450 16.67 -21.56 -7.90
CA THR A 450 15.71 -20.87 -8.77
C THR A 450 16.30 -20.33 -10.07
N HIS A 451 17.64 -20.25 -10.20
CA HIS A 451 18.32 -19.56 -11.30
C HIS A 451 18.02 -20.14 -12.69
N ASP A 452 17.75 -21.44 -12.76
CA ASP A 452 17.41 -22.19 -13.97
C ASP A 452 15.98 -22.77 -13.92
N ASP A 453 15.22 -22.51 -12.86
CA ASP A 453 13.87 -23.05 -12.69
C ASP A 453 12.87 -22.37 -13.64
N PRO A 454 12.27 -23.08 -14.62
CA PRO A 454 11.33 -22.48 -15.56
C PRO A 454 10.04 -21.96 -14.91
N TRP A 455 9.72 -22.38 -13.67
CA TRP A 455 8.60 -21.85 -12.90
C TRP A 455 8.89 -20.47 -12.29
N CYS A 456 10.17 -20.08 -12.19
CA CYS A 456 10.57 -18.77 -11.70
C CYS A 456 10.41 -17.71 -12.80
N ILE A 457 9.43 -16.83 -12.65
CA ILE A 457 9.22 -15.69 -13.55
C ILE A 457 10.43 -14.74 -13.49
N GLY A 458 10.88 -14.42 -12.29
CA GLY A 458 11.96 -13.47 -12.07
C GLY A 458 12.12 -13.02 -10.63
N TYR A 459 12.98 -12.02 -10.45
CA TYR A 459 13.40 -11.53 -9.14
C TYR A 459 13.04 -10.07 -8.93
N PHE A 460 12.31 -9.81 -7.84
CA PHE A 460 12.31 -8.50 -7.21
C PHE A 460 13.55 -8.37 -6.33
N ILE A 461 14.12 -7.17 -6.25
CA ILE A 461 15.14 -6.84 -5.26
C ILE A 461 14.68 -5.65 -4.44
N ASP A 462 14.93 -5.66 -3.14
CA ASP A 462 14.42 -4.65 -2.23
C ASP A 462 12.89 -4.47 -2.36
N ASN A 463 12.37 -3.38 -1.79
CA ASN A 463 10.99 -2.95 -1.91
C ASN A 463 10.93 -1.48 -1.47
N GLU A 464 10.13 -0.64 -2.14
CA GLU A 464 9.79 0.72 -1.68
C GLU A 464 10.97 1.56 -1.14
N MET A 465 12.09 1.54 -1.87
CA MET A 465 13.31 2.24 -1.47
C MET A 465 13.08 3.74 -1.30
N GLU A 466 13.84 4.36 -0.39
CA GLU A 466 13.79 5.80 -0.08
C GLU A 466 14.45 6.66 -1.19
N TRP A 467 13.95 6.56 -2.43
CA TRP A 467 14.45 7.30 -3.59
C TRP A 467 14.35 8.83 -3.41
N GLY A 468 13.33 9.30 -2.69
CA GLY A 468 13.07 10.73 -2.50
C GLY A 468 12.55 11.42 -3.77
N GLY A 469 12.75 12.74 -3.87
CA GLY A 469 12.47 13.54 -5.05
C GLY A 469 13.67 13.67 -5.99
N ASP A 470 13.53 14.47 -7.05
CA ASP A 470 14.45 14.51 -8.21
C ASP A 470 15.93 14.70 -7.87
N GLU A 471 16.26 15.44 -6.82
CA GLU A 471 17.63 15.72 -6.37
C GLU A 471 18.00 15.05 -5.03
N ALA A 472 17.12 14.21 -4.47
CA ALA A 472 17.26 13.76 -3.09
C ALA A 472 18.53 12.93 -2.86
N LEU A 473 18.88 12.00 -3.75
CA LEU A 473 20.11 11.21 -3.60
C LEU A 473 21.37 12.04 -3.86
N GLY A 474 21.31 13.01 -4.76
CA GLY A 474 22.36 14.01 -4.96
C GLY A 474 22.61 14.83 -3.70
N ARG A 475 21.54 15.37 -3.08
CA ARG A 475 21.62 16.08 -1.80
C ARG A 475 22.14 15.19 -0.67
N ASN A 476 21.67 13.95 -0.57
CA ASN A 476 22.14 13.02 0.45
C ASN A 476 23.63 12.67 0.26
N SER A 477 24.09 12.56 -0.98
CA SER A 477 25.51 12.36 -1.31
C SER A 477 26.35 13.60 -0.98
N LEU A 478 25.82 14.80 -1.23
CA LEU A 478 26.42 16.07 -0.80
C LEU A 478 26.44 16.22 0.73
N ALA A 479 25.49 15.61 1.45
CA ALA A 479 25.46 15.63 2.92
C ALA A 479 26.25 14.48 3.57
N SER A 480 26.81 13.57 2.77
CA SER A 480 27.59 12.43 3.25
C SER A 480 29.02 12.85 3.62
N PRO A 481 29.72 12.15 4.54
CA PRO A 481 31.08 12.50 4.91
C PRO A 481 32.07 12.40 3.74
N ALA A 482 33.14 13.19 3.77
CA ALA A 482 34.19 13.23 2.74
C ALA A 482 34.78 11.86 2.36
N LYS A 483 34.82 10.92 3.31
CA LYS A 483 35.36 9.56 3.11
C LYS A 483 34.37 8.58 2.48
N GLN A 484 33.08 8.92 2.43
CA GLN A 484 32.05 8.03 1.90
C GLN A 484 32.11 7.99 0.35
N ALA A 485 31.92 6.81 -0.24
CA ALA A 485 32.09 6.60 -1.68
C ALA A 485 31.15 7.48 -2.51
N ALA A 486 29.89 7.62 -2.10
CA ALA A 486 28.94 8.52 -2.76
C ALA A 486 29.41 9.98 -2.79
N LYS A 487 30.01 10.48 -1.70
CA LYS A 487 30.55 11.84 -1.65
C LYS A 487 31.74 12.00 -2.58
N GLN A 488 32.67 11.04 -2.56
CA GLN A 488 33.84 11.04 -3.44
C GLN A 488 33.43 11.00 -4.92
N LYS A 489 32.41 10.19 -5.24
CA LYS A 489 31.88 10.11 -6.60
C LYS A 489 31.17 11.41 -7.01
N LEU A 490 30.43 12.06 -6.12
CA LEU A 490 29.83 13.37 -6.38
C LEU A 490 30.89 14.44 -6.66
N VAL A 491 31.94 14.52 -5.84
CA VAL A 491 33.03 15.49 -6.07
C VAL A 491 33.73 15.22 -7.40
N SER A 492 33.97 13.94 -7.75
CA SER A 492 34.58 13.57 -9.03
C SER A 492 33.68 13.95 -10.21
N PHE A 493 32.38 13.67 -10.11
CA PHE A 493 31.39 14.07 -11.11
C PHE A 493 31.35 15.59 -11.33
N LEU A 494 31.51 16.38 -10.27
CA LEU A 494 31.55 17.84 -10.39
C LEU A 494 32.88 18.33 -10.99
N LYS A 495 34.01 17.69 -10.68
CA LYS A 495 35.31 17.96 -11.32
C LYS A 495 35.31 17.66 -12.82
N GLU A 496 34.53 16.69 -13.28
CA GLU A 496 34.35 16.40 -14.71
C GLU A 496 33.55 17.49 -15.42
N ARG A 497 32.66 18.20 -14.71
CA ARG A 497 31.79 19.27 -15.26
C ARG A 497 32.41 20.65 -15.19
N TYR A 498 33.18 20.92 -14.14
CA TYR A 498 33.76 22.23 -13.86
C TYR A 498 35.29 22.12 -13.81
N PRO A 499 36.02 22.95 -14.59
CA PRO A 499 37.47 22.86 -14.67
C PRO A 499 38.16 23.14 -13.33
N ASP A 500 37.55 23.97 -12.47
CA ASP A 500 38.05 24.30 -11.14
C ASP A 500 36.91 24.67 -10.16
N ILE A 501 37.26 24.88 -8.89
CA ILE A 501 36.30 25.23 -7.85
C ILE A 501 35.69 26.63 -8.06
N ALA A 502 36.38 27.55 -8.75
CA ALA A 502 35.88 28.89 -8.99
C ALA A 502 34.74 28.89 -10.02
N ALA A 503 34.84 28.04 -11.05
CA ALA A 503 33.78 27.80 -12.00
C ALA A 503 32.54 27.19 -11.33
N LEU A 504 32.72 26.19 -10.44
CA LEU A 504 31.62 25.64 -9.64
C LEU A 504 31.01 26.70 -8.71
N ASN A 505 31.83 27.47 -8.00
CA ASN A 505 31.37 28.53 -7.11
C ASN A 505 30.52 29.55 -7.86
N THR A 506 30.93 29.94 -9.06
CA THR A 506 30.18 30.83 -9.95
C THR A 506 28.84 30.20 -10.35
N ALA A 507 28.86 28.94 -10.81
CA ALA A 507 27.67 28.23 -11.24
C ALA A 507 26.66 28.07 -10.10
N TRP A 508 27.11 27.63 -8.92
CA TRP A 508 26.24 27.31 -7.77
C TRP A 508 25.89 28.51 -6.90
N GLY A 509 26.61 29.63 -7.05
CA GLY A 509 26.52 30.77 -6.14
C GLY A 509 27.09 30.44 -4.75
N THR A 510 28.26 29.81 -4.72
CA THR A 510 28.95 29.38 -3.50
C THR A 510 30.35 29.99 -3.41
N SER A 511 31.06 29.71 -2.32
CA SER A 511 32.39 30.25 -2.05
C SER A 511 33.29 29.22 -1.34
N PHE A 512 33.28 27.97 -1.82
CA PHE A 512 34.19 26.94 -1.32
C PHE A 512 35.64 27.31 -1.66
N ALA A 513 36.56 27.16 -0.71
CA ALA A 513 37.97 27.51 -0.92
C ALA A 513 38.66 26.61 -1.96
N ASP A 514 38.32 25.32 -1.93
CA ASP A 514 38.85 24.27 -2.80
C ASP A 514 37.87 23.08 -2.86
N TRP A 515 38.26 22.03 -3.57
CA TRP A 515 37.47 20.79 -3.68
C TRP A 515 37.37 20.02 -2.35
N ASP A 516 38.33 20.17 -1.45
CA ASP A 516 38.32 19.50 -0.14
C ASP A 516 37.32 20.17 0.81
N ALA A 517 37.17 21.49 0.72
CA ALA A 517 36.13 22.25 1.40
C ALA A 517 34.72 21.82 0.95
N LEU A 518 34.51 21.58 -0.35
CA LEU A 518 33.27 20.99 -0.86
C LEU A 518 33.08 19.55 -0.35
N ALA A 519 34.14 18.74 -0.33
CA ALA A 519 34.09 17.37 0.16
C ALA A 519 33.69 17.30 1.65
N ALA A 520 34.15 18.26 2.46
CA ALA A 520 33.87 18.37 3.88
C ALA A 520 32.45 18.89 4.23
N GLU A 521 31.70 19.43 3.26
CA GLU A 521 30.32 19.87 3.47
C GLU A 521 29.40 18.68 3.79
N THR A 522 28.61 18.79 4.87
CA THR A 522 27.71 17.73 5.39
C THR A 522 26.32 18.25 5.79
N LYS A 523 26.08 19.56 5.66
CA LYS A 523 24.82 20.26 5.96
C LYS A 523 23.86 20.29 4.77
N SER A 524 24.16 19.55 3.69
CA SER A 524 23.37 19.53 2.45
C SER A 524 23.26 20.91 1.76
N LYS A 525 24.29 21.77 1.86
CA LYS A 525 24.31 23.11 1.25
C LYS A 525 25.20 23.16 -0.01
N PRO A 526 24.94 24.08 -0.95
CA PRO A 526 23.90 25.10 -0.96
C PRO A 526 22.49 24.54 -1.24
N ASN A 527 21.46 25.18 -0.69
CA ASN A 527 20.07 24.96 -1.07
C ASN A 527 19.65 26.04 -2.06
N THR A 528 20.30 26.08 -3.23
CA THR A 528 20.02 27.03 -4.31
C THR A 528 19.50 26.28 -5.53
N GLU A 529 18.55 26.88 -6.26
CA GLU A 529 18.08 26.38 -7.56
C GLU A 529 19.24 26.20 -8.56
N LYS A 530 20.29 27.02 -8.43
CA LYS A 530 21.51 26.93 -9.23
C LYS A 530 22.24 25.58 -9.17
N SER A 531 22.20 24.91 -8.02
CA SER A 531 22.80 23.58 -7.84
C SER A 531 21.91 22.42 -8.28
N GLN A 532 20.61 22.69 -8.49
CA GLN A 532 19.58 21.66 -8.64
C GLN A 532 19.87 20.73 -9.81
N LYS A 533 20.21 21.28 -10.98
CA LYS A 533 20.48 20.45 -12.16
C LYS A 533 21.58 19.41 -11.92
N ASP A 534 22.69 19.80 -11.29
CA ASP A 534 23.79 18.87 -11.01
C ASP A 534 23.38 17.78 -10.02
N LEU A 535 22.59 18.12 -9.01
CA LEU A 535 22.10 17.17 -8.01
C LEU A 535 21.00 16.25 -8.55
N VAL A 536 20.15 16.73 -9.45
CA VAL A 536 19.19 15.92 -10.21
C VAL A 536 19.91 14.92 -11.11
N ASP A 537 20.89 15.40 -11.88
CA ASP A 537 21.69 14.54 -12.77
C ASP A 537 22.46 13.49 -11.96
N PHE A 538 23.02 13.85 -10.81
CA PHE A 538 23.70 12.90 -9.92
C PHE A 538 22.75 11.89 -9.27
N THR A 539 21.52 12.31 -8.95
CA THR A 539 20.46 11.38 -8.50
C THR A 539 20.15 10.36 -9.58
N GLY A 540 20.05 10.80 -10.84
CA GLY A 540 19.92 9.92 -12.00
C GLY A 540 21.09 8.94 -12.13
N LEU A 541 22.34 9.43 -12.01
CA LEU A 541 23.54 8.58 -12.02
C LEU A 541 23.51 7.52 -10.90
N THR A 542 23.10 7.92 -9.69
CA THR A 542 22.98 7.00 -8.54
C THR A 542 21.97 5.89 -8.82
N ALA A 543 20.80 6.24 -9.38
CA ALA A 543 19.81 5.26 -9.80
C ALA A 543 20.34 4.35 -10.92
N ASP A 544 21.05 4.91 -11.90
CA ASP A 544 21.67 4.17 -12.99
C ASP A 544 22.65 3.11 -12.47
N VAL A 545 23.52 3.46 -11.51
CA VAL A 545 24.47 2.51 -10.90
C VAL A 545 23.75 1.42 -10.11
N TYR A 546 22.72 1.77 -9.34
CA TYR A 546 21.91 0.79 -8.61
C TYR A 546 21.34 -0.28 -9.55
N PHE A 547 20.51 0.14 -10.51
CA PHE A 547 19.78 -0.77 -11.38
C PHE A 547 20.71 -1.55 -12.31
N LYS A 548 21.76 -0.91 -12.83
CA LYS A 548 22.77 -1.57 -13.67
C LYS A 548 23.50 -2.69 -12.93
N THR A 549 24.02 -2.39 -11.74
CA THR A 549 24.81 -3.35 -10.94
C THR A 549 23.98 -4.60 -10.65
N ILE A 550 22.74 -4.41 -10.22
CA ILE A 550 21.83 -5.53 -9.92
C ILE A 550 21.53 -6.33 -11.18
N LYS A 551 21.20 -5.67 -12.30
CA LYS A 551 20.91 -6.34 -13.57
C LYS A 551 22.08 -7.20 -14.03
N GLU A 552 23.29 -6.65 -14.03
CA GLU A 552 24.50 -7.37 -14.45
C GLU A 552 24.75 -8.61 -13.58
N ILE A 553 24.60 -8.49 -12.26
CA ILE A 553 24.79 -9.61 -11.33
C ILE A 553 23.69 -10.67 -11.48
N ILE A 554 22.41 -10.28 -11.60
CA ILE A 554 21.33 -11.24 -11.84
C ILE A 554 21.59 -11.99 -13.14
N LYS A 555 21.96 -11.30 -14.23
CA LYS A 555 22.18 -11.95 -15.53
C LYS A 555 23.44 -12.83 -15.55
N LYS A 556 24.43 -12.55 -14.70
CA LYS A 556 25.59 -13.43 -14.49
C LYS A 556 25.20 -14.81 -13.97
N TYR A 557 24.24 -14.90 -13.05
CA TYR A 557 23.87 -16.16 -12.38
C TYR A 557 22.56 -16.78 -12.89
N ALA A 558 21.63 -15.97 -13.38
CA ALA A 558 20.30 -16.36 -13.84
C ALA A 558 19.94 -15.64 -15.16
N PRO A 559 20.67 -15.92 -16.26
CA PRO A 559 20.57 -15.15 -17.52
C PRO A 559 19.15 -15.15 -18.11
N ASN A 560 18.39 -16.23 -17.92
CA ASN A 560 17.05 -16.41 -18.46
C ASN A 560 15.91 -15.98 -17.53
N ARG A 561 16.20 -15.37 -16.37
CA ARG A 561 15.19 -14.89 -15.40
C ARG A 561 14.99 -13.38 -15.53
N LEU A 562 13.76 -12.91 -15.36
CA LEU A 562 13.45 -11.48 -15.45
C LEU A 562 13.96 -10.73 -14.22
N TYR A 563 14.56 -9.56 -14.44
CA TYR A 563 14.76 -8.58 -13.37
C TYR A 563 13.51 -7.70 -13.24
N LEU A 564 12.79 -7.84 -12.13
CA LEU A 564 11.48 -7.24 -11.89
C LEU A 564 11.58 -5.90 -11.14
N GLY A 565 12.78 -5.34 -10.97
CA GLY A 565 12.99 -4.06 -10.28
C GLY A 565 12.79 -4.12 -8.76
N CYS A 566 12.43 -2.97 -8.18
CA CYS A 566 12.43 -2.75 -6.73
C CYS A 566 11.13 -2.18 -6.14
N ARG A 567 9.99 -2.42 -6.80
CA ARG A 567 8.64 -2.19 -6.26
C ARG A 567 8.45 -0.77 -5.73
N CYS A 568 8.57 0.19 -6.64
CA CYS A 568 8.54 1.61 -6.30
C CYS A 568 7.13 2.05 -5.83
N VAL A 569 7.02 2.77 -4.71
CA VAL A 569 5.78 3.49 -4.31
C VAL A 569 5.65 4.88 -4.97
N GLY A 570 6.62 5.23 -5.79
CA GLY A 570 6.81 6.52 -6.43
C GLY A 570 8.28 6.65 -6.80
N GLY A 571 8.69 7.84 -7.22
CA GLY A 571 10.07 8.11 -7.62
C GLY A 571 10.08 9.25 -8.62
N SER A 572 11.14 10.02 -8.58
CA SER A 572 11.42 11.05 -9.57
C SER A 572 11.61 10.45 -10.96
N SER A 573 11.36 11.24 -12.01
CA SER A 573 11.44 10.75 -13.40
C SER A 573 12.79 10.09 -13.70
N ASN A 574 13.90 10.69 -13.24
CA ASN A 574 15.26 10.14 -13.40
C ASN A 574 15.46 8.75 -12.78
N VAL A 575 14.79 8.42 -11.67
CA VAL A 575 14.85 7.09 -11.03
C VAL A 575 14.07 6.07 -11.86
N ILE A 576 12.89 6.45 -12.35
CA ILE A 576 12.06 5.57 -13.17
C ILE A 576 12.71 5.34 -14.55
N GLU A 577 13.37 6.34 -15.12
CA GLU A 577 14.13 6.20 -16.35
C GLU A 577 15.27 5.17 -16.22
N ALA A 578 15.99 5.18 -15.09
CA ALA A 578 16.99 4.16 -14.79
C ALA A 578 16.34 2.77 -14.65
N ALA A 579 15.19 2.67 -13.96
CA ALA A 579 14.45 1.42 -13.86
C ALA A 579 14.06 0.87 -15.25
N VAL A 580 13.53 1.72 -16.14
CA VAL A 580 13.17 1.38 -17.53
C VAL A 580 14.37 0.89 -18.33
N LYS A 581 15.56 1.45 -18.10
CA LYS A 581 16.78 1.10 -18.83
C LYS A 581 17.31 -0.30 -18.52
N TYR A 582 17.12 -0.79 -17.28
CA TYR A 582 17.77 -2.03 -16.83
C TYR A 582 16.81 -3.14 -16.38
N CYS A 583 15.62 -2.80 -15.87
CA CYS A 583 14.63 -3.81 -15.50
C CYS A 583 14.06 -4.48 -16.76
N ASP A 584 13.83 -5.79 -16.70
CA ASP A 584 13.04 -6.46 -17.75
C ASP A 584 11.55 -6.13 -17.60
N VAL A 585 11.10 -5.87 -16.37
CA VAL A 585 9.76 -5.38 -16.01
C VAL A 585 9.91 -4.35 -14.90
N VAL A 586 9.36 -3.14 -15.08
CA VAL A 586 9.34 -2.10 -14.05
C VAL A 586 8.25 -2.43 -13.03
N SER A 587 8.52 -2.28 -11.73
CA SER A 587 7.53 -2.61 -10.70
C SER A 587 7.14 -1.44 -9.82
N TYR A 588 5.85 -1.39 -9.50
CA TYR A 588 5.28 -0.42 -8.58
C TYR A 588 4.39 -1.09 -7.54
N ASN A 589 4.42 -0.60 -6.31
CA ASN A 589 3.34 -0.85 -5.36
C ASN A 589 2.32 0.29 -5.48
N ARG A 590 1.04 -0.05 -5.66
CA ARG A 590 -0.02 0.92 -6.00
C ARG A 590 -1.31 0.60 -5.26
N TYR A 591 -1.42 1.17 -4.06
CA TYR A 591 -2.64 1.20 -3.27
C TYR A 591 -3.52 2.37 -3.70
N CYS A 592 -4.32 2.14 -4.74
CA CYS A 592 -5.30 3.04 -5.33
C CYS A 592 -6.52 2.23 -5.80
N ALA A 593 -7.58 2.88 -6.28
CA ALA A 593 -8.74 2.15 -6.78
C ALA A 593 -8.54 1.59 -8.20
N SER A 594 -7.69 2.23 -9.00
CA SER A 594 -7.48 1.88 -10.41
C SER A 594 -6.05 2.18 -10.83
N VAL A 595 -5.56 1.39 -11.80
CA VAL A 595 -4.27 1.56 -12.45
C VAL A 595 -4.39 1.73 -13.96
N ARG A 596 -5.61 1.99 -14.46
CA ARG A 596 -5.92 2.19 -15.89
C ARG A 596 -5.01 3.23 -16.53
N ASP A 597 -4.83 4.36 -15.85
CA ASP A 597 -4.13 5.53 -16.38
C ASP A 597 -2.68 5.66 -15.91
N ILE A 598 -2.12 4.63 -15.26
CA ILE A 598 -0.69 4.63 -14.92
C ILE A 598 0.13 4.65 -16.21
N ALA A 599 1.00 5.65 -16.33
CA ALA A 599 1.98 5.77 -17.40
C ALA A 599 3.37 5.98 -16.83
N LEU A 600 4.38 5.50 -17.57
CA LEU A 600 5.77 5.82 -17.26
C LEU A 600 6.09 7.26 -17.69
N PRO A 601 7.04 7.94 -17.01
CA PRO A 601 7.50 9.29 -17.39
C PRO A 601 7.87 9.37 -18.86
N ASP A 602 7.64 10.54 -19.47
CA ASP A 602 7.93 10.82 -20.88
C ASP A 602 7.37 9.80 -21.87
N LYS A 603 6.25 9.15 -21.50
CA LYS A 603 5.57 8.12 -22.31
C LYS A 603 6.48 6.94 -22.67
N ARG A 604 7.43 6.59 -21.80
CA ARG A 604 8.33 5.46 -22.02
C ARG A 604 7.53 4.15 -22.13
N ASP A 605 7.87 3.36 -23.14
CA ASP A 605 7.17 2.13 -23.49
C ASP A 605 7.90 0.90 -22.95
N ALA A 606 7.56 0.50 -21.72
CA ALA A 606 8.12 -0.69 -21.06
C ALA A 606 7.01 -1.47 -20.32
N PRO A 607 7.20 -2.79 -20.11
CA PRO A 607 6.27 -3.60 -19.32
C PRO A 607 6.34 -3.22 -17.84
N VAL A 608 5.18 -3.15 -17.20
CA VAL A 608 4.99 -2.77 -15.80
C VAL A 608 4.30 -3.89 -15.03
N ILE A 609 4.69 -4.13 -13.79
CA ILE A 609 3.96 -5.02 -12.87
C ILE A 609 3.58 -4.29 -11.60
N ILE A 610 2.32 -4.43 -11.18
CA ILE A 610 1.90 -3.96 -9.87
C ILE A 610 2.28 -5.02 -8.84
N GLY A 611 3.24 -4.70 -7.97
CA GLY A 611 3.78 -5.59 -6.96
C GLY A 611 2.92 -5.74 -5.72
N GLU A 612 2.10 -4.74 -5.39
CA GLU A 612 1.16 -4.74 -4.25
C GLU A 612 -0.06 -3.86 -4.54
N PHE A 613 -1.23 -4.40 -4.22
CA PHE A 613 -2.49 -3.69 -3.99
C PHE A 613 -3.36 -4.53 -3.06
N HIS A 614 -4.33 -3.91 -2.37
CA HIS A 614 -5.36 -4.65 -1.62
C HIS A 614 -6.56 -3.78 -1.30
N PHE A 615 -7.62 -4.45 -0.87
CA PHE A 615 -8.79 -3.85 -0.24
C PHE A 615 -9.18 -4.69 0.97
N GLY A 616 -9.38 -4.09 2.14
CA GLY A 616 -9.83 -4.82 3.32
C GLY A 616 -11.27 -4.50 3.71
N GLY A 617 -12.09 -5.52 3.93
CA GLY A 617 -13.49 -5.39 4.29
C GLY A 617 -13.71 -5.36 5.81
N MET A 618 -14.53 -4.44 6.28
CA MET A 618 -14.72 -4.16 7.72
C MET A 618 -15.89 -4.91 8.38
N ASP A 619 -16.54 -5.80 7.63
CA ASP A 619 -17.65 -6.65 8.08
C ASP A 619 -17.19 -8.00 8.65
N ARG A 620 -15.90 -8.13 8.97
CA ARG A 620 -15.27 -9.29 9.63
C ARG A 620 -14.59 -8.86 10.94
N GLY A 621 -13.92 -9.78 11.61
CA GLY A 621 -13.43 -9.61 12.99
C GLY A 621 -12.23 -8.67 13.20
N LEU A 622 -11.64 -8.14 12.13
CA LEU A 622 -10.44 -7.29 12.17
C LEU A 622 -10.79 -5.79 12.29
N PHE A 623 -9.83 -5.01 12.80
CA PHE A 623 -10.07 -3.62 13.21
C PHE A 623 -9.53 -2.59 12.22
N TRP A 624 -8.87 -3.04 11.16
CA TRP A 624 -8.29 -2.18 10.14
C TRP A 624 -8.46 -2.80 8.75
N GLY A 625 -8.91 -2.02 7.76
CA GLY A 625 -9.01 -2.46 6.36
C GLY A 625 -7.68 -2.40 5.61
N GLY A 626 -6.61 -1.98 6.29
CA GLY A 626 -5.31 -1.70 5.68
C GLY A 626 -5.29 -0.37 4.94
N LEU A 627 -4.47 -0.28 3.89
CA LEU A 627 -4.24 0.95 3.12
C LEU A 627 -5.41 1.41 2.25
N PHE A 628 -6.31 0.50 1.89
CA PHE A 628 -7.55 0.82 1.19
C PHE A 628 -8.69 -0.02 1.76
N THR A 629 -9.74 0.64 2.22
CA THR A 629 -10.83 -0.03 2.95
C THR A 629 -12.05 -0.25 2.04
N ALA A 630 -12.68 -1.40 2.22
CA ALA A 630 -13.97 -1.76 1.69
C ALA A 630 -14.99 -1.84 2.83
N GLU A 631 -16.25 -1.53 2.54
CA GLU A 631 -17.30 -1.55 3.56
C GLU A 631 -17.63 -2.99 3.99
N SER A 632 -17.52 -3.95 3.05
CA SER A 632 -17.85 -5.35 3.26
C SER A 632 -16.99 -6.29 2.40
N GLN A 633 -17.07 -7.60 2.62
CA GLN A 633 -16.43 -8.58 1.72
C GLN A 633 -17.01 -8.53 0.30
N SER A 634 -18.29 -8.18 0.14
CA SER A 634 -18.93 -7.98 -1.16
C SER A 634 -18.37 -6.75 -1.90
N ASP A 635 -18.21 -5.62 -1.20
CA ASP A 635 -17.56 -4.43 -1.75
C ASP A 635 -16.07 -4.68 -2.06
N ARG A 636 -15.37 -5.40 -1.17
CA ARG A 636 -13.99 -5.85 -1.38
C ARG A 636 -13.84 -6.66 -2.67
N ALA A 637 -14.77 -7.59 -2.93
CA ALA A 637 -14.79 -8.40 -4.14
C ALA A 637 -15.03 -7.56 -5.41
N LYS A 638 -15.90 -6.55 -5.36
CA LYS A 638 -16.11 -5.61 -6.47
C LYS A 638 -14.87 -4.77 -6.75
N LYS A 639 -14.23 -4.24 -5.70
CA LYS A 639 -12.99 -3.46 -5.80
C LYS A 639 -11.83 -4.28 -6.37
N TYR A 640 -11.70 -5.55 -5.95
CA TYR A 640 -10.74 -6.48 -6.58
C TYR A 640 -10.97 -6.57 -8.09
N ALA A 641 -12.21 -6.86 -8.53
CA ALA A 641 -12.50 -7.03 -9.95
C ALA A 641 -12.22 -5.76 -10.75
N ALA A 642 -12.67 -4.60 -10.25
CA ALA A 642 -12.45 -3.30 -10.88
C ALA A 642 -10.96 -2.96 -11.02
N TYR A 643 -10.15 -3.25 -9.99
CA TYR A 643 -8.71 -3.03 -10.03
C TYR A 643 -8.04 -3.93 -11.08
N VAL A 644 -8.35 -5.24 -11.08
CA VAL A 644 -7.79 -6.17 -12.06
C VAL A 644 -8.21 -5.79 -13.48
N GLU A 645 -9.47 -5.43 -13.70
CA GLU A 645 -9.97 -4.96 -15.00
C GLU A 645 -9.23 -3.70 -15.47
N SER A 646 -9.01 -2.72 -14.57
CA SER A 646 -8.22 -1.53 -14.90
C SER A 646 -6.79 -1.86 -15.36
N ALA A 647 -6.17 -2.88 -14.77
CA ALA A 647 -4.85 -3.33 -15.15
C ALA A 647 -4.84 -4.08 -16.49
N LEU A 648 -5.89 -4.86 -16.78
CA LEU A 648 -6.05 -5.55 -18.06
C LEU A 648 -6.27 -4.54 -19.20
N ASP A 649 -6.88 -3.39 -18.94
CA ASP A 649 -7.06 -2.31 -19.92
C ASP A 649 -5.76 -1.54 -20.22
N ASN A 650 -4.86 -1.38 -19.23
CA ASN A 650 -3.64 -0.60 -19.38
C ASN A 650 -2.57 -1.30 -20.27
N PRO A 651 -2.13 -0.73 -21.40
CA PRO A 651 -1.27 -1.43 -22.37
C PRO A 651 0.13 -1.80 -21.87
N GLN A 652 0.59 -1.24 -20.74
CA GLN A 652 1.92 -1.52 -20.18
C GLN A 652 1.90 -2.56 -19.07
N ILE A 653 0.79 -2.70 -18.35
CA ILE A 653 0.73 -3.61 -17.20
C ILE A 653 0.68 -5.06 -17.66
N VAL A 654 1.56 -5.90 -17.12
CA VAL A 654 1.69 -7.34 -17.41
C VAL A 654 1.28 -8.24 -16.23
N GLY A 655 0.93 -7.64 -15.10
CA GLY A 655 0.48 -8.36 -13.92
C GLY A 655 0.16 -7.46 -12.73
N VAL A 656 -0.60 -8.02 -11.79
CA VAL A 656 -0.97 -7.42 -10.52
C VAL A 656 -0.89 -8.44 -9.39
N HIS A 657 -0.24 -8.07 -8.28
CA HIS A 657 -0.04 -8.93 -7.13
C HIS A 657 -0.74 -8.34 -5.90
N TRP A 658 -1.69 -9.10 -5.34
CA TRP A 658 -2.44 -8.73 -4.15
C TRP A 658 -1.60 -8.91 -2.88
N PHE A 659 -1.62 -7.93 -1.99
CA PHE A 659 -1.01 -8.02 -0.67
C PHE A 659 -2.11 -8.24 0.40
N GLN A 660 -2.36 -9.45 0.91
CA GLN A 660 -1.53 -10.66 0.83
C GLN A 660 -2.37 -11.96 0.97
N TYR A 661 -1.72 -13.12 1.12
CA TYR A 661 -2.41 -14.42 1.17
C TYR A 661 -3.32 -14.61 2.40
N GLN A 662 -2.80 -14.43 3.61
CA GLN A 662 -3.55 -14.57 4.86
C GLN A 662 -3.74 -13.21 5.53
N ASP A 663 -4.83 -13.06 6.27
CA ASP A 663 -5.05 -11.89 7.11
C ASP A 663 -3.91 -11.72 8.13
N GLU A 664 -3.72 -10.48 8.54
CA GLU A 664 -2.78 -10.19 9.61
C GLU A 664 -3.38 -10.51 10.97
N ALA A 665 -2.53 -10.63 11.99
CA ALA A 665 -3.01 -10.90 13.33
C ALA A 665 -3.93 -9.78 13.84
N THR A 666 -5.05 -10.14 14.50
CA THR A 666 -6.00 -9.17 15.08
C THR A 666 -5.30 -8.17 16.00
N THR A 667 -4.28 -8.60 16.74
CA THR A 667 -3.51 -7.77 17.69
C THR A 667 -2.24 -7.13 17.13
N GLY A 668 -2.10 -7.08 15.81
CA GLY A 668 -0.99 -6.41 15.14
C GLY A 668 0.24 -7.28 14.99
N ARG A 669 0.88 -7.13 13.84
CA ARG A 669 2.22 -7.64 13.53
C ARG A 669 3.30 -6.86 14.29
N ASN A 670 4.56 -7.13 13.96
CA ASN A 670 5.73 -6.48 14.54
C ASN A 670 5.92 -5.00 14.20
N ASP A 671 5.03 -4.39 13.43
CA ASP A 671 4.97 -2.97 13.09
C ASP A 671 3.64 -2.32 13.51
N GLY A 672 2.72 -3.14 14.04
CA GLY A 672 1.36 -2.77 14.45
C GLY A 672 0.28 -3.03 13.41
N GLU A 673 0.61 -3.46 12.19
CA GLU A 673 -0.40 -3.75 11.17
C GLU A 673 -1.28 -4.95 11.54
N ASN A 674 -2.60 -4.73 11.51
CA ASN A 674 -3.66 -5.72 11.76
C ASN A 674 -4.76 -5.64 10.69
N ALA A 675 -4.36 -5.61 9.43
CA ALA A 675 -5.25 -5.43 8.29
C ALA A 675 -6.04 -6.70 7.93
N GLN A 676 -7.29 -6.50 7.52
CA GLN A 676 -8.13 -7.50 6.85
C GLN A 676 -7.78 -7.60 5.36
N CYS A 677 -6.54 -7.96 5.03
CA CYS A 677 -6.03 -7.95 3.66
C CYS A 677 -5.74 -9.35 3.09
N GLY A 678 -6.18 -10.43 3.74
CA GLY A 678 -5.96 -11.82 3.34
C GLY A 678 -7.03 -12.41 2.42
N PHE A 679 -6.65 -13.29 1.50
CA PHE A 679 -7.61 -14.19 0.82
C PHE A 679 -8.17 -15.26 1.76
N VAL A 680 -7.44 -15.58 2.83
CA VAL A 680 -7.92 -16.41 3.94
C VAL A 680 -7.81 -15.66 5.27
N ASP A 681 -8.67 -15.99 6.22
CA ASP A 681 -8.60 -15.47 7.59
C ASP A 681 -7.49 -16.14 8.42
N ILE A 682 -7.34 -15.72 9.68
CA ILE A 682 -6.34 -16.25 10.63
C ILE A 682 -6.53 -17.74 10.93
N CYS A 683 -7.73 -18.27 10.72
CA CYS A 683 -8.13 -19.66 10.91
C CYS A 683 -8.04 -20.47 9.61
N ASP A 684 -7.39 -19.93 8.57
CA ASP A 684 -7.23 -20.56 7.27
C ASP A 684 -8.59 -20.84 6.56
N THR A 685 -9.59 -19.98 6.75
CA THR A 685 -10.86 -20.04 6.01
C THR A 685 -10.84 -19.03 4.86
N PRO A 686 -11.09 -19.43 3.60
CA PRO A 686 -11.15 -18.49 2.48
C PRO A 686 -12.33 -17.52 2.54
N TYR A 687 -12.10 -16.28 2.08
CA TYR A 687 -13.16 -15.31 1.84
C TYR A 687 -13.84 -15.59 0.49
N ALA A 688 -14.95 -16.33 0.54
CA ALA A 688 -15.67 -16.83 -0.64
C ALA A 688 -16.00 -15.73 -1.66
N GLU A 689 -16.35 -14.52 -1.21
CA GLU A 689 -16.69 -13.39 -2.07
C GLU A 689 -15.48 -12.94 -2.92
N THR A 690 -14.32 -12.80 -2.28
CA THR A 690 -13.09 -12.37 -2.96
C THR A 690 -12.55 -13.48 -3.85
N VAL A 691 -12.59 -14.74 -3.38
CA VAL A 691 -12.21 -15.92 -4.17
C VAL A 691 -13.07 -16.05 -5.42
N LYS A 692 -14.40 -15.91 -5.29
CA LYS A 692 -15.31 -15.96 -6.43
C LYS A 692 -15.00 -14.85 -7.43
N SER A 693 -14.79 -13.62 -6.97
CA SER A 693 -14.44 -12.49 -7.83
C SER A 693 -13.12 -12.70 -8.58
N ALA A 694 -12.08 -13.20 -7.89
CA ALA A 694 -10.80 -13.55 -8.49
C ALA A 694 -10.95 -14.58 -9.61
N ARG A 695 -11.74 -15.61 -9.34
CA ARG A 695 -12.06 -16.67 -10.28
C ARG A 695 -12.85 -16.16 -11.49
N ASP A 696 -13.93 -15.42 -11.27
CA ASP A 696 -14.77 -14.85 -12.33
C ASP A 696 -13.93 -13.94 -13.25
N MET A 697 -12.96 -13.20 -12.70
CA MET A 697 -12.01 -12.40 -13.49
C MET A 697 -11.06 -13.29 -14.29
N ALA A 698 -10.50 -14.33 -13.69
CA ALA A 698 -9.55 -15.23 -14.34
C ALA A 698 -10.14 -15.98 -15.55
N GLU A 699 -11.42 -16.34 -15.50
CA GLU A 699 -12.13 -17.01 -16.61
C GLU A 699 -12.25 -16.12 -17.86
N LYS A 700 -12.19 -14.79 -17.71
CA LYS A 700 -12.33 -13.81 -18.80
C LYS A 700 -11.09 -12.92 -19.02
N MET A 701 -10.05 -13.02 -18.19
CA MET A 701 -8.97 -12.03 -18.15
C MET A 701 -8.22 -11.94 -19.48
N TYR A 702 -8.00 -13.07 -20.16
CA TYR A 702 -7.28 -13.11 -21.42
C TYR A 702 -8.11 -12.54 -22.57
N GLN A 703 -9.42 -12.75 -22.57
CA GLN A 703 -10.34 -12.16 -23.54
C GLN A 703 -10.49 -10.65 -23.33
N ILE A 704 -10.53 -10.17 -22.07
CA ILE A 704 -10.51 -8.73 -21.78
C ILE A 704 -9.21 -8.12 -22.29
N ARG A 705 -8.07 -8.72 -21.92
CA ARG A 705 -6.75 -8.20 -22.28
C ARG A 705 -6.47 -8.27 -23.78
N GLY A 706 -6.94 -9.31 -24.46
CA GLY A 706 -6.70 -9.55 -25.88
C GLY A 706 -7.56 -8.73 -26.85
N LYS A 707 -8.61 -8.06 -26.36
CA LYS A 707 -9.34 -7.01 -27.11
C LYS A 707 -8.44 -5.78 -27.28
#